data_AF-A0A960LRD7-F1
#
_entry.id   AF-A0A960LRD7-F1
#
_cell.length_a   1.000
_cell.length_b   1.000
_cell.length_c   1.000
_cell.angle_alpha   90.00
_cell.angle_beta   90.00
_cell.angle_gamma   90.00
#
_symmetry.space_group_name_H-M   'P 1'
#
loop_
_entity.id
_entity.type
_entity.pdbx_description
1 polymer ?
#
loop_
_entity_poly.entity_id
_entity_poly.type
_entity_poly.pdbx_seq_one_letter_code
_entity_poly.pdbx_strand_id
1 'polypeptide(L)'
;PAQEANAEGLTLTVSSLNGTRTISDVLVGEVWLCSGQSNMEWSVGASQNFTEEAAAATTPGIRHLKITHLTSGVPVDDVSADWQICSPETVAGFTAAGYFMARELHRELGVPIGLLNISWGGTRIEPWTPIEGFAATPSLADIFQQVSRTLPTNELYRAGLQTHIDAVAGWLETSREALKNGAPAPVTPVFPEELKPLTAHTSPTTIYNAMMHPVVGYGMRGAIWYQGESNHTEGLLYLEKKKALLAGWRELWGIGEFPFYFVQIAPYHYGQENSAILPVFWEAQSACLEIPNTGMVVTNDIGNVADIHPKNKQEVGRRLSLLALKRDYGKSDLVASGAVFEKMEIAGDTIRVHFTETAGGLKSRDGKDLTHFEIIGEQAEFVPAKAVIEGSDTLVLSADGVKQPAAIRFAWDKLAEPNLANGAGLPTSAFRAGEIPDYDFLALKVPESKAYELVYEMDLKQLSSNPAYEIDRSSEISGAFDRIGYFIELRKNDGELQWAWASMDPFTGDLKKIAIPTVASGAKFQLAVTNLNVLSNVEGLAIGENLSGNLEFWPHNYGPTNSAKVPGANEQVWDIGDEPIDPVAGYGSMQIHNTAAKQTVFAINRWDSGPNADLGIGNSSSDARSRDWTFSSNGSHYESARLRIVIRKVAN
;
A
#
# COMPACT_ATOMS: atom_id res chain seq x y z
N PRO A 1 34.84 -18.86 21.89
CA PRO A 1 35.95 -18.87 20.90
C PRO A 1 35.41 -19.32 19.55
N ALA A 2 35.87 -18.71 18.45
CA ALA A 2 35.56 -19.22 17.12
C ALA A 2 36.11 -20.66 16.98
N GLN A 3 35.33 -21.54 16.37
CA GLN A 3 35.73 -22.93 16.08
C GLN A 3 35.38 -23.25 14.63
N GLU A 4 36.14 -24.17 14.06
CA GLU A 4 35.79 -24.79 12.77
C GLU A 4 34.46 -25.53 12.89
N ALA A 5 33.73 -25.66 11.77
CA ALA A 5 32.48 -26.39 11.74
C ALA A 5 32.68 -27.83 12.23
N ASN A 6 31.80 -28.29 13.11
CA ASN A 6 31.85 -29.61 13.71
C ASN A 6 30.45 -30.19 13.86
N ALA A 7 30.22 -31.33 13.19
CA ALA A 7 28.97 -32.08 13.23
C ALA A 7 28.91 -33.11 14.37
N GLU A 8 30.00 -33.31 15.11
CA GLU A 8 30.02 -34.13 16.32
C GLU A 8 29.58 -33.28 17.53
N GLY A 9 28.67 -33.85 18.34
CA GLY A 9 28.12 -33.17 19.52
C GLY A 9 29.19 -32.85 20.57
N LEU A 10 29.42 -31.56 20.80
CA LEU A 10 30.32 -31.06 21.84
C LEU A 10 29.59 -30.86 23.17
N THR A 11 30.36 -30.75 24.24
CA THR A 11 29.87 -30.32 25.56
C THR A 11 30.39 -28.92 25.86
N LEU A 12 29.47 -27.97 26.05
CA LEU A 12 29.77 -26.62 26.52
C LEU A 12 29.54 -26.55 28.03
N THR A 13 30.62 -26.29 28.77
CA THR A 13 30.56 -26.05 30.22
C THR A 13 30.83 -24.58 30.50
N VAL A 14 29.88 -23.93 31.17
CA VAL A 14 29.99 -22.53 31.62
C VAL A 14 30.07 -22.53 33.14
N SER A 15 31.17 -22.03 33.68
CA SER A 15 31.40 -21.93 35.13
C SER A 15 31.50 -20.48 35.56
N SER A 16 30.84 -20.16 36.68
CA SER A 16 30.91 -18.87 37.37
C SER A 16 31.08 -19.10 38.88
N LEU A 17 31.27 -18.02 39.63
CA LEU A 17 31.26 -18.07 41.11
C LEU A 17 29.95 -18.64 41.68
N ASN A 18 28.85 -18.57 40.92
CA ASN A 18 27.52 -19.00 41.35
C ASN A 18 27.17 -20.43 40.91
N GLY A 19 28.08 -21.15 40.25
CA GLY A 19 27.87 -22.53 39.83
C GLY A 19 28.34 -22.83 38.40
N THR A 20 28.16 -24.08 38.00
CA THR A 20 28.50 -24.59 36.67
C THR A 20 27.24 -25.09 35.96
N ARG A 21 27.07 -24.70 34.69
CA ARG A 21 26.06 -25.24 33.78
C ARG A 21 26.75 -26.00 32.65
N THR A 22 26.16 -27.12 32.26
CA THR A 22 26.66 -27.95 31.16
C THR A 22 25.57 -28.12 30.11
N ILE A 23 25.88 -27.78 28.88
CA ILE A 23 25.04 -27.98 27.70
C ILE A 23 25.73 -29.06 26.86
N SER A 24 25.00 -30.12 26.52
CA SER A 24 25.53 -31.24 25.72
C SER A 24 24.96 -31.20 24.31
N ASP A 25 25.60 -31.92 23.38
CA ASP A 25 25.20 -32.00 21.98
C ASP A 25 25.19 -30.62 21.28
N VAL A 26 26.25 -29.84 21.47
CA VAL A 26 26.46 -28.56 20.81
C VAL A 26 27.17 -28.77 19.49
N LEU A 27 26.55 -28.36 18.38
CA LEU A 27 27.21 -28.34 17.06
C LEU A 27 27.79 -26.97 16.76
N VAL A 28 28.84 -26.95 15.94
CA VAL A 28 29.41 -25.72 15.38
C VAL A 28 29.16 -25.71 13.89
N GLY A 29 28.54 -24.65 13.38
CA GLY A 29 28.17 -24.54 11.97
C GLY A 29 27.54 -23.19 11.68
N GLU A 30 26.76 -23.13 10.60
CA GLU A 30 26.11 -21.91 10.16
C GLU A 30 24.77 -21.71 10.86
N VAL A 31 24.53 -20.53 11.42
CA VAL A 31 23.24 -20.20 12.07
C VAL A 31 22.59 -19.05 11.32
N TRP A 32 21.32 -19.23 10.95
CA TRP A 32 20.50 -18.23 10.27
C TRP A 32 19.31 -17.83 11.13
N LEU A 33 19.17 -16.53 11.39
CA LEU A 33 17.97 -15.96 12.01
C LEU A 33 16.84 -15.95 10.98
N CYS A 34 15.73 -16.61 11.29
CA CYS A 34 14.54 -16.67 10.44
C CYS A 34 13.45 -15.81 11.07
N SER A 35 13.12 -14.67 10.46
CA SER A 35 12.18 -13.72 11.05
C SER A 35 11.19 -13.11 10.06
N GLY A 36 10.17 -12.44 10.59
CA GLY A 36 9.05 -11.90 9.84
C GLY A 36 7.70 -12.45 10.32
N GLN A 37 6.73 -12.49 9.42
CA GLN A 37 5.35 -12.83 9.76
C GLN A 37 4.96 -14.24 9.31
N SER A 38 3.68 -14.44 8.99
CA SER A 38 3.05 -15.74 8.75
C SER A 38 3.70 -16.54 7.63
N ASN A 39 4.24 -15.88 6.59
CA ASN A 39 4.94 -16.57 5.51
C ASN A 39 6.36 -17.05 5.89
N MET A 40 7.01 -16.44 6.89
CA MET A 40 8.20 -17.01 7.56
C MET A 40 7.80 -18.10 8.55
N GLU A 41 6.72 -17.88 9.30
CA GLU A 41 6.22 -18.83 10.29
C GLU A 41 5.68 -20.13 9.66
N TRP A 42 5.23 -20.05 8.40
CA TRP A 42 4.66 -21.14 7.65
C TRP A 42 5.51 -22.40 7.74
N SER A 43 4.89 -23.53 8.04
CA SER A 43 5.62 -24.75 8.36
C SER A 43 5.82 -25.67 7.17
N VAL A 44 6.82 -26.55 7.25
CA VAL A 44 7.04 -27.60 6.23
C VAL A 44 5.80 -28.49 6.12
N GLY A 45 5.15 -28.80 7.25
CA GLY A 45 3.92 -29.60 7.30
C GLY A 45 2.74 -29.02 6.50
N ALA A 46 2.71 -27.71 6.30
CA ALA A 46 1.69 -27.03 5.53
C ALA A 46 2.12 -26.71 4.07
N SER A 47 3.33 -27.08 3.68
CA SER A 47 3.90 -26.81 2.36
C SER A 47 3.55 -27.90 1.34
N GLN A 48 3.80 -27.63 0.05
CA GLN A 48 3.66 -28.65 -1.01
C GLN A 48 4.62 -29.83 -0.79
N ASN A 49 4.23 -31.02 -1.26
CA ASN A 49 5.05 -32.24 -1.24
C ASN A 49 5.53 -32.65 0.17
N PHE A 50 4.76 -32.32 1.21
CA PHE A 50 5.15 -32.60 2.59
C PHE A 50 5.40 -34.09 2.86
N THR A 51 4.59 -34.98 2.29
CA THR A 51 4.74 -36.44 2.51
C THR A 51 6.11 -36.94 2.05
N GLU A 52 6.55 -36.57 0.84
CA GLU A 52 7.88 -36.93 0.34
C GLU A 52 8.97 -36.23 1.15
N GLU A 53 8.77 -34.96 1.49
CA GLU A 53 9.76 -34.18 2.24
C GLU A 53 9.99 -34.74 3.66
N ALA A 54 8.92 -35.09 4.36
CA ALA A 54 9.00 -35.66 5.70
C ALA A 54 9.76 -36.99 5.70
N ALA A 55 9.51 -37.86 4.72
CA ALA A 55 10.23 -39.12 4.59
C ALA A 55 11.74 -38.91 4.33
N ALA A 56 12.11 -37.84 3.61
CA ALA A 56 13.50 -37.54 3.27
C ALA A 56 14.26 -36.77 4.37
N ALA A 57 13.56 -36.13 5.31
CA ALA A 57 14.10 -35.26 6.34
C ALA A 57 14.87 -36.02 7.44
N THR A 58 16.00 -36.64 7.09
CA THR A 58 16.80 -37.52 7.97
C THR A 58 18.17 -36.92 8.32
N THR A 59 18.26 -35.58 8.37
CA THR A 59 19.54 -34.84 8.46
C THR A 59 19.69 -34.16 9.83
N PRO A 60 20.21 -34.84 10.87
CA PRO A 60 20.31 -34.29 12.22
C PRO A 60 21.27 -33.10 12.35
N GLY A 61 22.10 -32.85 11.33
CA GLY A 61 22.95 -31.66 11.21
C GLY A 61 22.15 -30.37 10.90
N ILE A 62 20.89 -30.48 10.48
CA ILE A 62 19.96 -29.35 10.40
C ILE A 62 19.17 -29.32 11.71
N ARG A 63 19.21 -28.18 12.40
CA ARG A 63 18.51 -27.97 13.67
C ARG A 63 17.68 -26.71 13.64
N HIS A 64 16.54 -26.73 14.32
CA HIS A 64 15.60 -25.62 14.38
C HIS A 64 15.21 -25.32 15.81
N LEU A 65 15.17 -24.05 16.16
CA LEU A 65 14.65 -23.57 17.43
C LEU A 65 13.60 -22.51 17.13
N LYS A 66 12.37 -22.70 17.63
CA LYS A 66 11.29 -21.71 17.51
C LYS A 66 11.09 -21.01 18.85
N ILE A 67 11.14 -19.68 18.83
CA ILE A 67 10.78 -18.85 19.98
C ILE A 67 9.26 -18.76 20.10
N THR A 68 8.75 -19.01 21.30
CA THR A 68 7.30 -18.89 21.59
C THR A 68 6.87 -17.42 21.52
N HIS A 69 5.67 -17.19 21.00
CA HIS A 69 5.09 -15.85 20.87
C HIS A 69 4.92 -15.18 22.23
N LEU A 70 5.61 -14.05 22.41
CA LEU A 70 5.58 -13.24 23.63
C LEU A 70 5.74 -11.77 23.27
N THR A 71 5.13 -10.88 24.06
CA THR A 71 5.31 -9.43 23.94
C THR A 71 5.74 -8.83 25.27
N SER A 72 6.51 -7.75 25.22
CA SER A 72 6.90 -7.01 26.41
C SER A 72 7.16 -5.54 26.09
N GLY A 73 6.70 -4.63 26.95
CA GLY A 73 7.00 -3.20 26.83
C GLY A 73 8.46 -2.86 27.16
N VAL A 74 9.20 -3.79 27.76
CA VAL A 74 10.63 -3.65 28.10
C VAL A 74 11.41 -4.91 27.70
N PRO A 75 12.71 -4.81 27.39
CA PRO A 75 13.53 -5.96 27.06
C PRO A 75 13.48 -7.07 28.12
N VAL A 76 13.40 -8.33 27.68
CA VAL A 76 13.50 -9.52 28.54
C VAL A 76 14.83 -10.23 28.26
N ASP A 77 15.45 -10.80 29.28
CA ASP A 77 16.82 -11.34 29.19
C ASP A 77 16.89 -12.84 28.90
N ASP A 78 15.76 -13.56 28.94
CA ASP A 78 15.72 -15.01 28.81
C ASP A 78 14.46 -15.49 28.11
N VAL A 79 14.54 -16.66 27.48
CA VAL A 79 13.45 -17.30 26.74
C VAL A 79 13.54 -18.82 26.83
N SER A 80 12.39 -19.46 27.02
CA SER A 80 12.31 -20.93 27.05
C SER A 80 12.06 -21.46 25.64
N ALA A 81 13.08 -22.09 25.04
CA ALA A 81 12.98 -22.75 23.75
C ALA A 81 14.04 -23.85 23.60
N ASP A 82 13.70 -24.91 22.87
CA ASP A 82 14.57 -26.07 22.65
C ASP A 82 14.97 -26.20 21.19
N TRP A 83 16.22 -26.62 20.95
CA TRP A 83 16.68 -27.03 19.63
C TRP A 83 16.12 -28.40 19.28
N GLN A 84 15.51 -28.52 18.11
CA GLN A 84 15.02 -29.77 17.54
C GLN A 84 15.91 -30.21 16.38
N ILE A 85 16.28 -31.50 16.37
CA ILE A 85 16.95 -32.12 15.22
C ILE A 85 15.95 -32.29 14.07
N CYS A 86 16.41 -32.18 12.83
CA CYS A 86 15.60 -32.51 11.66
C CYS A 86 15.45 -34.04 11.54
N SER A 87 14.22 -34.52 11.70
CA SER A 87 13.80 -35.91 11.52
C SER A 87 12.42 -35.94 10.84
N PRO A 88 11.97 -37.11 10.34
CA PRO A 88 10.61 -37.24 9.81
C PRO A 88 9.50 -36.84 10.81
N GLU A 89 9.77 -36.98 12.11
CA GLU A 89 8.83 -36.66 13.19
C GLU A 89 8.79 -35.16 13.53
N THR A 90 9.86 -34.41 13.28
CA THR A 90 10.01 -33.01 13.74
C THR A 90 9.89 -31.99 12.62
N VAL A 91 10.29 -32.34 11.39
CA VAL A 91 10.40 -31.39 10.28
C VAL A 91 9.10 -30.66 9.97
N ALA A 92 7.95 -31.29 10.25
CA ALA A 92 6.62 -30.71 10.05
C ALA A 92 6.46 -29.34 10.74
N GLY A 93 7.12 -29.13 11.88
CA GLY A 93 7.07 -27.90 12.69
C GLY A 93 8.11 -26.83 12.32
N PHE A 94 9.05 -27.15 11.42
CA PHE A 94 10.12 -26.21 11.06
C PHE A 94 9.57 -25.08 10.19
N THR A 95 10.17 -23.88 10.25
CA THR A 95 9.90 -22.83 9.26
C THR A 95 10.22 -23.37 7.87
N ALA A 96 9.29 -23.31 6.94
CA ALA A 96 9.45 -23.89 5.62
C ALA A 96 10.52 -23.16 4.80
N ALA A 97 10.46 -21.84 4.73
CA ALA A 97 11.44 -21.04 3.98
C ALA A 97 12.87 -21.26 4.53
N GLY A 98 13.02 -21.23 5.87
CA GLY A 98 14.31 -21.49 6.50
C GLY A 98 14.79 -22.93 6.34
N TYR A 99 13.90 -23.93 6.48
CA TYR A 99 14.26 -25.34 6.30
C TYR A 99 14.74 -25.64 4.88
N PHE A 100 14.02 -25.18 3.86
CA PHE A 100 14.43 -25.43 2.47
C PHE A 100 15.72 -24.71 2.11
N MET A 101 15.97 -23.51 2.66
CA MET A 101 17.28 -22.86 2.57
C MET A 101 18.38 -23.69 3.25
N ALA A 102 18.16 -24.11 4.50
CA ALA A 102 19.12 -24.91 5.25
C ALA A 102 19.45 -26.24 4.57
N ARG A 103 18.46 -26.90 3.97
CA ARG A 103 18.64 -28.15 3.23
C ARG A 103 19.62 -27.97 2.06
N GLU A 104 19.45 -26.93 1.26
CA GLU A 104 20.34 -26.65 0.14
C GLU A 104 21.73 -26.20 0.64
N LEU A 105 21.81 -25.35 1.66
CA LEU A 105 23.10 -24.96 2.25
C LEU A 105 23.85 -26.15 2.86
N HIS A 106 23.18 -27.02 3.60
CA HIS A 106 23.78 -28.21 4.17
C HIS A 106 24.34 -29.15 3.08
N ARG A 107 23.58 -29.34 1.99
CA ARG A 107 24.01 -30.14 0.84
C ARG A 107 25.27 -29.56 0.17
N GLU A 108 25.32 -28.25 -0.02
CA GLU A 108 26.41 -27.58 -0.74
C GLU A 108 27.66 -27.34 0.11
N LEU A 109 27.50 -27.12 1.41
CA LEU A 109 28.59 -26.76 2.32
C LEU A 109 29.10 -27.97 3.14
N GLY A 110 28.25 -28.96 3.38
CA GLY A 110 28.59 -30.13 4.20
C GLY A 110 28.76 -29.83 5.70
N VAL A 111 28.22 -28.71 6.19
CA VAL A 111 28.34 -28.27 7.60
C VAL A 111 26.98 -28.23 8.30
N PRO A 112 26.92 -28.34 9.64
CA PRO A 112 25.66 -28.17 10.37
C PRO A 112 25.01 -26.82 10.10
N ILE A 113 23.67 -26.79 10.01
CA ILE A 113 22.89 -25.57 9.82
C ILE A 113 21.86 -25.42 10.95
N GLY A 114 21.96 -24.33 11.71
CA GLY A 114 20.99 -23.94 12.73
C GLY A 114 20.01 -22.88 12.21
N LEU A 115 18.73 -23.07 12.49
CA LEU A 115 17.66 -22.13 12.18
C LEU A 115 17.08 -21.56 13.47
N LEU A 116 17.32 -20.28 13.73
CA LEU A 116 16.74 -19.55 14.84
C LEU A 116 15.45 -18.87 14.38
N ASN A 117 14.31 -19.50 14.62
CA ASN A 117 13.01 -19.04 14.13
C ASN A 117 12.30 -18.13 15.14
N ILE A 118 12.23 -16.85 14.77
CA ILE A 118 11.60 -15.79 15.54
C ILE A 118 10.63 -15.08 14.60
N SER A 119 9.46 -15.69 14.41
CA SER A 119 8.43 -15.28 13.45
C SER A 119 7.07 -15.21 14.12
N TRP A 120 6.19 -14.30 13.72
CA TRP A 120 4.81 -14.24 14.22
C TRP A 120 3.86 -13.65 13.16
N GLY A 121 2.87 -14.44 12.71
CA GLY A 121 1.81 -14.02 11.79
C GLY A 121 1.04 -12.75 12.17
N GLY A 122 0.66 -11.97 11.15
CA GLY A 122 -0.15 -10.75 11.31
C GLY A 122 0.60 -9.54 11.85
N THR A 123 1.93 -9.62 11.95
CA THR A 123 2.76 -8.53 12.48
C THR A 123 3.28 -7.62 11.39
N ARG A 124 3.31 -6.32 11.70
CA ARG A 124 4.03 -5.31 10.92
C ARG A 124 5.52 -5.37 11.25
N ILE A 125 6.36 -4.53 10.62
CA ILE A 125 7.81 -4.46 10.87
C ILE A 125 8.18 -3.77 12.20
N GLU A 126 7.33 -2.88 12.71
CA GLU A 126 7.60 -2.03 13.87
C GLU A 126 7.78 -2.81 15.18
N PRO A 127 6.97 -3.84 15.50
CA PRO A 127 7.18 -4.68 16.69
C PRO A 127 8.56 -5.34 16.75
N TRP A 128 9.16 -5.63 15.60
CA TRP A 128 10.48 -6.27 15.46
C TRP A 128 11.65 -5.30 15.56
N THR A 129 11.36 -4.00 15.50
CA THR A 129 12.37 -2.95 15.42
C THR A 129 12.70 -2.46 16.83
N PRO A 130 13.98 -2.54 17.23
CA PRO A 130 14.42 -2.01 18.51
C PRO A 130 14.40 -0.47 18.50
N ILE A 131 14.38 0.15 19.68
CA ILE A 131 14.27 1.62 19.79
C ILE A 131 15.44 2.35 19.11
N GLU A 132 16.64 1.76 19.15
CA GLU A 132 17.87 2.24 18.51
C GLU A 132 17.65 2.44 17.00
N GLY A 133 16.92 1.51 16.36
CA GLY A 133 16.59 1.59 14.95
C GLY A 133 15.71 2.79 14.60
N PHE A 134 14.68 3.05 15.42
CA PHE A 134 13.83 4.23 15.24
C PHE A 134 14.58 5.54 15.52
N ALA A 135 15.47 5.55 16.52
CA ALA A 135 16.31 6.70 16.82
C ALA A 135 17.24 7.08 15.65
N ALA A 136 17.75 6.08 14.93
CA ALA A 136 18.64 6.26 13.78
C ALA A 136 17.91 6.74 12.50
N THR A 137 16.57 6.82 12.50
CA THR A 137 15.77 7.05 11.29
C THR A 137 14.84 8.26 11.47
N PRO A 138 15.22 9.46 11.00
CA PRO A 138 14.46 10.70 11.26
C PRO A 138 13.00 10.68 10.80
N SER A 139 12.70 9.99 9.69
CA SER A 139 11.34 9.82 9.16
C SER A 139 10.41 9.03 10.09
N LEU A 140 10.95 8.38 11.14
CA LEU A 140 10.23 7.59 12.14
C LEU A 140 10.27 8.22 13.54
N ALA A 141 10.56 9.52 13.64
CA ALA A 141 10.68 10.24 14.91
C ALA A 141 9.43 10.10 15.80
N ASP A 142 8.23 10.05 15.21
CA ASP A 142 6.98 9.88 15.96
C ASP A 142 6.92 8.52 16.67
N ILE A 143 7.38 7.45 16.00
CA ILE A 143 7.46 6.11 16.58
C ILE A 143 8.52 6.08 17.69
N PHE A 144 9.70 6.68 17.44
CA PHE A 144 10.74 6.81 18.45
C PHE A 144 10.23 7.52 19.72
N GLN A 145 9.51 8.63 19.57
CA GLN A 145 8.93 9.35 20.69
C GLN A 145 7.84 8.53 21.40
N GLN A 146 6.99 7.82 20.66
CA GLN A 146 5.97 6.94 21.23
C GLN A 146 6.62 5.89 22.13
N VAL A 147 7.59 5.13 21.62
CA VAL A 147 8.29 4.11 22.42
C VAL A 147 9.02 4.75 23.60
N SER A 148 9.73 5.85 23.38
CA SER A 148 10.48 6.59 24.41
C SER A 148 9.60 7.02 25.59
N ARG A 149 8.35 7.44 25.35
CA ARG A 149 7.40 7.82 26.41
C ARG A 149 6.92 6.64 27.24
N THR A 150 7.16 5.40 26.82
CA THR A 150 6.72 4.18 27.54
C THR A 150 7.85 3.42 28.23
N LEU A 151 9.11 3.78 27.97
CA LEU A 151 10.29 3.13 28.54
C LEU A 151 10.74 3.80 29.84
N PRO A 152 10.73 3.11 31.00
CA PRO A 152 11.10 3.70 32.29
C PRO A 152 12.52 4.29 32.38
N THR A 153 13.41 3.81 31.51
CA THR A 153 14.80 4.26 31.43
C THR A 153 14.97 5.55 30.63
N ASN A 154 13.97 5.97 29.83
CA ASN A 154 14.06 7.11 28.93
C ASN A 154 13.66 8.43 29.63
N GLU A 155 14.28 9.54 29.22
CA GLU A 155 14.04 10.87 29.78
C GLU A 155 12.60 11.37 29.53
N LEU A 156 12.00 11.08 28.38
CA LEU A 156 10.62 11.48 28.08
C LEU A 156 9.62 10.82 29.03
N TYR A 157 9.78 9.52 29.28
CA TYR A 157 8.99 8.81 30.29
C TYR A 157 9.18 9.45 31.68
N ARG A 158 10.43 9.66 32.10
CA ARG A 158 10.75 10.18 33.43
C ARG A 158 10.18 11.58 33.66
N ALA A 159 10.29 12.47 32.68
CA ALA A 159 9.73 13.81 32.74
C ALA A 159 8.20 13.81 32.80
N GLY A 160 7.55 12.98 31.97
CA GLY A 160 6.09 12.82 31.98
C GLY A 160 5.60 12.23 33.31
N LEU A 161 6.27 11.20 33.82
CA LEU A 161 5.92 10.58 35.10
C LEU A 161 6.13 11.56 36.25
N GLN A 162 7.22 12.34 36.26
CA GLN A 162 7.44 13.37 37.27
C GLN A 162 6.32 14.42 37.25
N THR A 163 5.91 14.88 36.07
CA THR A 163 4.79 15.81 35.91
C THR A 163 3.49 15.24 36.51
N HIS A 164 3.21 13.96 36.26
CA HIS A 164 2.05 13.30 36.84
C HIS A 164 2.16 13.14 38.37
N ILE A 165 3.35 12.77 38.89
CA ILE A 165 3.61 12.69 40.33
C ILE A 165 3.36 14.04 41.00
N ASP A 166 3.85 15.14 40.42
CA ASP A 166 3.67 16.48 40.95
C ASP A 166 2.18 16.89 40.95
N ALA A 167 1.44 16.54 39.88
CA ALA A 167 0.00 16.78 39.81
C ALA A 167 -0.78 15.99 40.89
N VAL A 168 -0.42 14.72 41.12
CA VAL A 168 -1.03 13.89 42.17
C VAL A 168 -0.69 14.43 43.56
N ALA A 169 0.54 14.91 43.78
CA ALA A 169 0.96 15.53 45.02
C ALA A 169 0.13 16.80 45.33
N GLY A 170 -0.04 17.68 44.34
CA GLY A 170 -0.90 18.88 44.48
C GLY A 170 -2.36 18.52 44.74
N TRP A 171 -2.90 17.52 44.01
CA TRP A 171 -4.26 17.03 44.25
C TRP A 171 -4.44 16.47 45.67
N LEU A 172 -3.45 15.73 46.19
CA LEU A 172 -3.48 15.21 47.57
C LEU A 172 -3.55 16.34 48.60
N GLU A 173 -2.80 17.41 48.40
CA GLU A 173 -2.82 18.58 49.27
C GLU A 173 -4.21 19.25 49.27
N THR A 174 -4.73 19.61 48.10
CA THR A 174 -6.06 20.24 47.96
C THR A 174 -7.18 19.33 48.49
N SER A 175 -7.10 18.02 48.26
CA SER A 175 -8.11 17.06 48.72
C SER A 175 -8.13 16.92 50.25
N ARG A 176 -6.96 16.99 50.91
CA ARG A 176 -6.87 17.01 52.37
C ARG A 176 -7.49 18.26 52.97
N GLU A 177 -7.31 19.42 52.33
CA GLU A 177 -7.97 20.67 52.75
C GLU A 177 -9.49 20.60 52.57
N ALA A 178 -9.97 20.12 51.42
CA ALA A 178 -11.39 19.94 51.16
C ALA A 178 -12.05 19.02 52.21
N LEU A 179 -11.40 17.90 52.54
CA LEU A 179 -11.85 16.98 53.58
C LEU A 179 -11.97 17.67 54.96
N LYS A 180 -10.96 18.46 55.34
CA LYS A 180 -10.97 19.20 56.62
C LYS A 180 -12.12 20.21 56.70
N ASN A 181 -12.46 20.83 55.56
CA ASN A 181 -13.45 21.90 55.48
C ASN A 181 -14.87 21.39 55.14
N GLY A 182 -15.08 20.09 55.00
CA GLY A 182 -16.38 19.52 54.61
C GLY A 182 -16.81 19.84 53.18
N ALA A 183 -15.85 20.15 52.30
CA ALA A 183 -16.07 20.43 50.89
C ALA A 183 -15.84 19.16 50.01
N PRO A 184 -16.45 19.07 48.82
CA PRO A 184 -16.13 18.00 47.86
C PRO A 184 -14.67 18.05 47.42
N ALA A 185 -14.01 16.89 47.36
CA ALA A 185 -12.65 16.78 46.85
C ALA A 185 -12.62 16.97 45.31
N PRO A 186 -11.54 17.56 44.75
CA PRO A 186 -11.34 17.62 43.31
C PRO A 186 -11.14 16.22 42.70
N VAL A 187 -11.35 16.10 41.39
CA VAL A 187 -11.12 14.84 40.65
C VAL A 187 -9.62 14.53 40.62
N THR A 188 -9.27 13.26 40.86
CA THR A 188 -7.88 12.79 40.82
C THR A 188 -7.28 12.95 39.42
N PRO A 189 -6.02 13.39 39.29
CA PRO A 189 -5.30 13.35 38.02
C PRO A 189 -5.30 11.92 37.44
N VAL A 190 -5.71 11.79 36.18
CA VAL A 190 -5.69 10.50 35.45
C VAL A 190 -4.25 10.19 35.04
N PHE A 191 -3.83 8.92 35.13
CA PHE A 191 -2.51 8.51 34.66
C PHE A 191 -2.39 8.71 33.14
N PRO A 192 -1.35 9.39 32.62
CA PRO A 192 -1.25 9.67 31.20
C PRO A 192 -1.18 8.39 30.35
N GLU A 193 -2.02 8.29 29.33
CA GLU A 193 -2.11 7.09 28.47
C GLU A 193 -0.79 6.84 27.72
N GLU A 194 -0.10 7.90 27.32
CA GLU A 194 1.17 7.86 26.60
C GLU A 194 2.35 7.31 27.43
N LEU A 195 2.20 7.20 28.75
CA LEU A 195 3.18 6.60 29.65
C LEU A 195 2.91 5.13 29.95
N LYS A 196 1.78 4.58 29.50
CA LYS A 196 1.46 3.17 29.73
C LYS A 196 2.34 2.28 28.83
N PRO A 197 2.85 1.14 29.34
CA PRO A 197 3.63 0.22 28.53
C PRO A 197 2.85 -0.26 27.30
N LEU A 198 3.55 -0.33 26.16
CA LEU A 198 3.03 -1.00 24.98
C LEU A 198 3.05 -2.51 25.20
N THR A 199 1.94 -3.19 24.88
CA THR A 199 1.79 -4.65 25.14
C THR A 199 1.28 -5.45 23.95
N ALA A 200 0.70 -4.80 22.93
CA ALA A 200 0.19 -5.50 21.77
C ALA A 200 1.33 -6.00 20.87
N HIS A 201 1.12 -7.15 20.24
CA HIS A 201 2.06 -7.73 19.26
C HIS A 201 2.16 -6.90 17.96
N THR A 202 1.28 -5.92 17.79
CA THR A 202 1.32 -4.92 16.71
C THR A 202 1.96 -3.60 17.14
N SER A 203 2.23 -3.41 18.44
CA SER A 203 2.87 -2.19 18.93
C SER A 203 4.37 -2.22 18.64
N PRO A 204 5.00 -1.05 18.36
CA PRO A 204 6.44 -0.97 18.11
C PRO A 204 7.27 -1.58 19.25
N THR A 205 8.39 -2.22 18.88
CA THR A 205 9.41 -2.77 19.80
C THR A 205 8.96 -3.92 20.72
N THR A 206 7.66 -4.23 20.85
CA THR A 206 7.18 -5.19 21.86
C THR A 206 7.59 -6.64 21.58
N ILE A 207 7.65 -7.05 20.31
CA ILE A 207 8.13 -8.37 19.90
C ILE A 207 9.64 -8.44 19.98
N TYR A 208 10.35 -7.37 19.56
CA TYR A 208 11.79 -7.27 19.71
C TYR A 208 12.18 -7.53 21.18
N ASN A 209 11.58 -6.79 22.10
CA ASN A 209 11.86 -6.88 23.51
C ASN A 209 11.69 -8.29 24.10
N ALA A 210 10.66 -9.02 23.67
CA ALA A 210 10.29 -10.29 24.28
C ALA A 210 10.89 -11.52 23.58
N MET A 211 11.09 -11.45 22.27
CA MET A 211 11.47 -12.60 21.45
C MET A 211 12.84 -12.47 20.83
N MET A 212 13.26 -11.24 20.47
CA MET A 212 14.53 -11.00 19.77
C MET A 212 15.66 -10.63 20.74
N HIS A 213 15.39 -9.78 21.73
CA HIS A 213 16.37 -9.30 22.71
C HIS A 213 17.10 -10.45 23.45
N PRO A 214 16.43 -11.53 23.92
CA PRO A 214 17.11 -12.63 24.61
C PRO A 214 18.18 -13.36 23.77
N VAL A 215 18.13 -13.25 22.44
CA VAL A 215 19.06 -13.94 21.54
C VAL A 215 20.09 -12.99 20.91
N VAL A 216 20.05 -11.70 21.27
CA VAL A 216 21.08 -10.74 20.84
C VAL A 216 22.44 -11.22 21.34
N GLY A 217 23.42 -11.27 20.45
CA GLY A 217 24.75 -11.81 20.74
C GLY A 217 24.90 -13.32 20.47
N TYR A 218 23.84 -14.02 20.05
CA TYR A 218 23.96 -15.37 19.52
C TYR A 218 24.78 -15.34 18.22
N GLY A 219 25.75 -16.25 18.08
CA GLY A 219 26.57 -16.35 16.88
C GLY A 219 25.72 -16.74 15.67
N MET A 220 25.68 -15.89 14.66
CA MET A 220 24.93 -16.11 13.42
C MET A 220 25.71 -15.66 12.20
N ARG A 221 25.40 -16.27 11.05
CA ARG A 221 25.90 -15.83 9.75
C ARG A 221 25.15 -14.61 9.26
N GLY A 222 23.82 -14.64 9.35
CA GLY A 222 22.93 -13.61 8.81
C GLY A 222 21.47 -13.90 9.11
N ALA A 223 20.58 -13.12 8.51
CA ALA A 223 19.14 -13.22 8.72
C ALA A 223 18.37 -13.39 7.40
N ILE A 224 17.29 -14.16 7.45
CA ILE A 224 16.25 -14.20 6.42
C ILE A 224 14.96 -13.58 6.94
N TRP A 225 14.28 -12.82 6.07
CA TRP A 225 13.12 -12.02 6.42
C TRP A 225 11.97 -12.19 5.43
N TYR A 226 10.82 -12.67 5.91
CA TYR A 226 9.63 -12.81 5.08
C TYR A 226 8.45 -12.10 5.74
N GLN A 227 8.29 -10.83 5.38
CA GLN A 227 7.25 -9.96 5.89
C GLN A 227 7.00 -8.79 4.93
N GLY A 228 5.77 -8.31 4.94
CA GLY A 228 5.38 -7.10 4.25
C GLY A 228 3.87 -6.99 4.07
N GLU A 229 3.14 -8.10 4.18
CA GLU A 229 1.70 -8.17 3.91
C GLU A 229 0.91 -7.27 4.87
N SER A 230 1.36 -7.08 6.12
CA SER A 230 0.73 -6.13 7.05
C SER A 230 1.20 -4.67 6.88
N ASN A 231 2.19 -4.41 6.01
CA ASN A 231 2.70 -3.08 5.67
C ASN A 231 2.48 -2.70 4.19
N HIS A 232 1.76 -3.51 3.39
CA HIS A 232 1.71 -3.36 1.93
C HIS A 232 1.15 -2.00 1.44
N THR A 233 0.40 -1.28 2.26
CA THR A 233 -0.15 0.04 1.90
C THR A 233 0.81 1.21 2.13
N GLU A 234 2.03 0.97 2.63
CA GLU A 234 2.92 2.04 3.11
C GLU A 234 3.87 2.63 2.07
N GLY A 235 3.99 2.01 0.90
CA GLY A 235 4.94 2.43 -0.13
C GLY A 235 6.37 2.61 0.43
N LEU A 236 7.05 3.68 0.03
CA LEU A 236 8.46 3.93 0.40
C LEU A 236 8.69 4.17 1.90
N LEU A 237 7.65 4.41 2.72
CA LEU A 237 7.83 4.42 4.18
C LEU A 237 8.34 3.05 4.69
N TYR A 238 8.05 1.96 3.98
CA TYR A 238 8.59 0.64 4.31
C TYR A 238 10.11 0.56 4.19
N LEU A 239 10.73 1.27 3.24
CA LEU A 239 12.18 1.37 3.11
C LEU A 239 12.80 1.98 4.37
N GLU A 240 12.21 3.07 4.87
CA GLU A 240 12.68 3.74 6.07
C GLU A 240 12.54 2.85 7.30
N LYS A 241 11.43 2.12 7.43
CA LYS A 241 11.27 1.10 8.49
C LYS A 241 12.26 -0.05 8.35
N LYS A 242 12.62 -0.43 7.13
CA LYS A 242 13.64 -1.46 6.88
C LYS A 242 15.03 -0.99 7.28
N LYS A 243 15.39 0.26 6.98
CA LYS A 243 16.62 0.91 7.45
C LYS A 243 16.68 0.91 8.98
N ALA A 244 15.60 1.29 9.65
CA ALA A 244 15.49 1.26 11.11
C ALA A 244 15.71 -0.15 11.69
N LEU A 245 15.01 -1.15 11.15
CA LEU A 245 15.15 -2.55 11.57
C LEU A 245 16.61 -3.02 11.48
N LEU A 246 17.25 -2.83 10.32
CA LEU A 246 18.62 -3.31 10.10
C LEU A 246 19.64 -2.50 10.88
N ALA A 247 19.48 -1.17 11.00
CA ALA A 247 20.36 -0.34 11.81
C ALA A 247 20.35 -0.82 13.26
N GLY A 248 19.17 -0.97 13.84
CA GLY A 248 19.01 -1.44 15.21
C GLY A 248 19.54 -2.85 15.45
N TRP A 249 19.22 -3.81 14.58
CA TRP A 249 19.75 -5.18 14.73
C TRP A 249 21.27 -5.23 14.56
N ARG A 250 21.85 -4.52 13.59
CA ARG A 250 23.31 -4.51 13.37
C ARG A 250 24.05 -3.85 14.52
N GLU A 251 23.50 -2.77 15.07
CA GLU A 251 24.05 -2.12 16.26
C GLU A 251 24.05 -3.08 17.46
N LEU A 252 22.90 -3.70 17.74
CA LEU A 252 22.72 -4.53 18.93
C LEU A 252 23.48 -5.86 18.87
N TRP A 253 23.57 -6.50 17.70
CA TRP A 253 24.40 -7.70 17.54
C TRP A 253 25.89 -7.40 17.58
N GLY A 254 26.32 -6.23 17.11
CA GLY A 254 27.73 -5.82 17.13
C GLY A 254 28.66 -6.68 16.25
N ILE A 255 28.14 -7.41 15.27
CA ILE A 255 28.91 -8.26 14.35
C ILE A 255 29.10 -7.64 12.95
N GLY A 256 28.85 -6.34 12.83
CA GLY A 256 28.94 -5.59 11.58
C GLY A 256 27.70 -5.75 10.69
N GLU A 257 27.87 -5.48 9.39
CA GLU A 257 26.78 -5.52 8.41
C GLU A 257 26.49 -6.94 7.93
N PHE A 258 25.99 -7.79 8.83
CA PHE A 258 25.67 -9.19 8.48
C PHE A 258 24.70 -9.29 7.29
N PRO A 259 24.80 -10.36 6.47
CA PRO A 259 23.89 -10.65 5.36
C PRO A 259 22.43 -10.67 5.80
N PHE A 260 21.58 -9.99 5.03
CA PHE A 260 20.14 -9.91 5.29
C PHE A 260 19.36 -10.17 4.00
N TYR A 261 18.75 -11.35 3.87
CA TYR A 261 17.99 -11.73 2.69
C TYR A 261 16.50 -11.69 2.95
N PHE A 262 15.75 -11.02 2.09
CA PHE A 262 14.31 -10.86 2.28
C PHE A 262 13.51 -11.35 1.08
N VAL A 263 12.23 -11.62 1.31
CA VAL A 263 11.34 -12.19 0.31
C VAL A 263 10.29 -11.14 -0.07
N GLN A 264 10.19 -10.84 -1.36
CA GLN A 264 9.09 -10.05 -1.92
C GLN A 264 7.77 -10.76 -1.59
N ILE A 265 6.77 -10.02 -1.12
CA ILE A 265 5.45 -10.61 -0.83
C ILE A 265 4.76 -11.02 -2.12
N ALA A 266 3.99 -12.11 -2.08
CA ALA A 266 3.40 -12.68 -3.29
C ALA A 266 2.17 -11.87 -3.77
N PRO A 267 1.82 -11.96 -5.07
CA PRO A 267 0.55 -11.48 -5.59
C PRO A 267 -0.63 -12.07 -4.81
N TYR A 268 -1.60 -11.24 -4.47
CA TYR A 268 -2.78 -11.65 -3.69
C TYR A 268 -3.96 -10.72 -3.92
N HIS A 269 -5.16 -11.30 -3.89
CA HIS A 269 -6.40 -10.55 -4.01
C HIS A 269 -6.77 -9.85 -2.69
N TYR A 270 -6.27 -8.62 -2.50
CA TYR A 270 -6.63 -7.71 -1.40
C TYR A 270 -8.03 -7.09 -1.55
N GLY A 271 -9.06 -7.92 -1.72
CA GLY A 271 -10.44 -7.44 -1.89
C GLY A 271 -10.60 -6.41 -3.02
N GLN A 272 -11.34 -5.32 -2.76
CA GLN A 272 -11.58 -4.23 -3.70
C GLN A 272 -10.49 -3.13 -3.66
N GLU A 273 -9.32 -3.41 -3.08
CA GLU A 273 -8.20 -2.47 -3.05
C GLU A 273 -7.69 -2.15 -4.45
N ASN A 274 -7.25 -0.90 -4.70
CA ASN A 274 -6.61 -0.51 -5.95
C ASN A 274 -5.44 -1.47 -6.28
N SER A 275 -5.44 -2.02 -7.50
CA SER A 275 -4.45 -3.00 -7.93
C SER A 275 -3.02 -2.47 -7.98
N ALA A 276 -2.80 -1.15 -8.05
CA ALA A 276 -1.49 -0.52 -8.06
C ALA A 276 -0.82 -0.43 -6.67
N ILE A 277 -1.54 -0.64 -5.57
CA ILE A 277 -0.96 -0.56 -4.21
C ILE A 277 0.16 -1.59 -4.00
N LEU A 278 -0.08 -2.84 -4.39
CA LEU A 278 0.90 -3.92 -4.18
C LEU A 278 2.16 -3.76 -5.06
N PRO A 279 2.08 -3.38 -6.35
CA PRO A 279 3.25 -3.00 -7.15
C PRO A 279 4.08 -1.86 -6.56
N VAL A 280 3.43 -0.81 -6.04
CA VAL A 280 4.13 0.29 -5.35
C VAL A 280 4.87 -0.22 -4.11
N PHE A 281 4.30 -1.19 -3.40
CA PHE A 281 4.97 -1.85 -2.29
C PHE A 281 6.12 -2.75 -2.73
N TRP A 282 6.00 -3.47 -3.84
CA TRP A 282 7.11 -4.24 -4.41
C TRP A 282 8.28 -3.35 -4.82
N GLU A 283 8.02 -2.13 -5.31
CA GLU A 283 9.07 -1.12 -5.50
C GLU A 283 9.72 -0.74 -4.18
N ALA A 284 8.94 -0.55 -3.10
CA ALA A 284 9.50 -0.26 -1.78
C ALA A 284 10.34 -1.43 -1.23
N GLN A 285 9.93 -2.67 -1.46
CA GLN A 285 10.75 -3.85 -1.16
C GLN A 285 12.03 -3.88 -2.01
N SER A 286 11.94 -3.56 -3.30
CA SER A 286 13.10 -3.49 -4.20
C SER A 286 14.08 -2.40 -3.77
N ALA A 287 13.59 -1.23 -3.35
CA ALA A 287 14.42 -0.13 -2.85
C ALA A 287 15.19 -0.51 -1.58
N CYS A 288 14.74 -1.52 -0.82
CA CYS A 288 15.49 -2.03 0.33
C CYS A 288 16.84 -2.67 -0.07
N LEU A 289 17.06 -2.97 -1.36
CA LEU A 289 18.35 -3.41 -1.89
C LEU A 289 19.44 -2.33 -1.83
N GLU A 290 19.07 -1.06 -1.62
CA GLU A 290 20.03 0.03 -1.34
C GLU A 290 20.72 -0.14 0.02
N ILE A 291 20.13 -0.92 0.95
CA ILE A 291 20.74 -1.18 2.25
C ILE A 291 21.89 -2.18 2.05
N PRO A 292 23.11 -1.90 2.55
CA PRO A 292 24.27 -2.78 2.36
C PRO A 292 24.03 -4.23 2.81
N ASN A 293 24.66 -5.18 2.11
CA ASN A 293 24.59 -6.62 2.37
C ASN A 293 23.16 -7.18 2.44
N THR A 294 22.29 -6.67 1.58
CA THR A 294 20.95 -7.21 1.38
C THR A 294 20.80 -7.94 0.04
N GLY A 295 19.75 -8.75 -0.06
CA GLY A 295 19.33 -9.43 -1.28
C GLY A 295 17.84 -9.79 -1.20
N MET A 296 17.16 -9.82 -2.34
CA MET A 296 15.72 -10.03 -2.41
C MET A 296 15.38 -11.26 -3.25
N VAL A 297 14.49 -12.11 -2.72
CA VAL A 297 13.83 -13.18 -3.47
C VAL A 297 12.52 -12.68 -4.03
N VAL A 298 12.39 -12.68 -5.36
CA VAL A 298 11.13 -12.39 -6.07
C VAL A 298 10.22 -13.63 -6.04
N THR A 299 8.90 -13.44 -5.90
CA THR A 299 7.93 -14.55 -5.73
C THR A 299 6.67 -14.44 -6.60
N ASN A 300 6.59 -13.45 -7.49
CA ASN A 300 5.42 -13.21 -8.36
C ASN A 300 5.10 -14.37 -9.32
N ASP A 301 6.00 -15.33 -9.48
CA ASP A 301 5.82 -16.52 -10.30
C ASP A 301 5.42 -17.79 -9.52
N ILE A 302 5.52 -17.75 -8.19
CA ILE A 302 5.25 -18.87 -7.28
C ILE A 302 4.24 -18.47 -6.20
N GLY A 303 3.46 -17.42 -6.47
CA GLY A 303 2.39 -16.92 -5.62
C GLY A 303 1.13 -17.78 -5.66
N ASN A 304 0.08 -17.26 -5.03
CA ASN A 304 -1.28 -17.77 -5.14
C ASN A 304 -2.26 -16.62 -4.93
N VAL A 305 -2.87 -16.12 -6.00
CA VAL A 305 -3.76 -14.97 -5.92
C VAL A 305 -4.99 -15.19 -5.02
N ALA A 306 -5.36 -16.45 -4.77
CA ALA A 306 -6.50 -16.83 -3.93
C ALA A 306 -6.11 -17.13 -2.46
N ASP A 307 -4.82 -17.25 -2.14
CA ASP A 307 -4.34 -17.56 -0.79
C ASP A 307 -3.05 -16.79 -0.49
N ILE A 308 -3.12 -15.92 0.51
CA ILE A 308 -2.00 -15.08 0.95
C ILE A 308 -0.80 -15.89 1.46
N HIS A 309 -0.96 -17.20 1.66
CA HIS A 309 0.10 -18.13 2.05
C HIS A 309 0.45 -19.14 0.94
N PRO A 310 1.21 -18.75 -0.10
CA PRO A 310 1.64 -19.67 -1.16
C PRO A 310 2.43 -20.86 -0.60
N LYS A 311 2.05 -22.07 -1.01
CA LYS A 311 2.59 -23.32 -0.46
C LYS A 311 3.92 -23.77 -1.07
N ASN A 312 4.38 -23.16 -2.17
CA ASN A 312 5.68 -23.46 -2.78
C ASN A 312 6.83 -22.78 -2.01
N LYS A 313 7.02 -23.18 -0.75
CA LYS A 313 8.12 -22.69 0.09
C LYS A 313 9.47 -23.29 -0.27
N GLN A 314 9.46 -24.40 -1.01
CA GLN A 314 10.65 -25.06 -1.55
C GLN A 314 11.45 -24.10 -2.44
N GLU A 315 10.78 -23.45 -3.40
CA GLU A 315 11.45 -22.52 -4.30
C GLU A 315 11.87 -21.22 -3.58
N VAL A 316 11.11 -20.75 -2.59
CA VAL A 316 11.54 -19.62 -1.73
C VAL A 316 12.85 -19.93 -1.01
N GLY A 317 12.93 -21.09 -0.34
CA GLY A 317 14.15 -21.51 0.36
C GLY A 317 15.32 -21.75 -0.58
N ARG A 318 15.10 -22.32 -1.77
CA ARG A 318 16.12 -22.48 -2.82
C ARG A 318 16.67 -21.12 -3.27
N ARG A 319 15.81 -20.12 -3.51
CA ARG A 319 16.25 -18.78 -3.93
C ARG A 319 17.03 -18.06 -2.82
N LEU A 320 16.63 -18.23 -1.56
CA LEU A 320 17.39 -17.72 -0.41
C LEU A 320 18.77 -18.38 -0.31
N SER A 321 18.88 -19.69 -0.56
CA SER A 321 20.18 -20.37 -0.54
C SER A 321 21.09 -19.93 -1.69
N LEU A 322 20.54 -19.66 -2.89
CA LEU A 322 21.31 -19.12 -4.01
C LEU A 322 21.96 -17.76 -3.65
N LEU A 323 21.20 -16.87 -2.99
CA LEU A 323 21.74 -15.58 -2.52
C LEU A 323 22.89 -15.80 -1.55
N ALA A 324 22.69 -16.63 -0.52
CA ALA A 324 23.71 -16.91 0.47
C ALA A 324 24.96 -17.58 -0.13
N LEU A 325 24.80 -18.61 -0.95
CA LEU A 325 25.90 -19.32 -1.60
C LEU A 325 26.75 -18.38 -2.46
N LYS A 326 26.09 -17.54 -3.28
CA LYS A 326 26.77 -16.59 -4.16
C LYS A 326 27.54 -15.55 -3.39
N ARG A 327 26.91 -14.94 -2.38
CA ARG A 327 27.41 -13.72 -1.72
C ARG A 327 28.29 -14.00 -0.51
N ASP A 328 28.04 -15.09 0.22
CA ASP A 328 28.65 -15.34 1.52
C ASP A 328 29.58 -16.56 1.53
N TYR A 329 29.42 -17.49 0.59
CA TYR A 329 30.17 -18.75 0.54
C TYR A 329 31.01 -18.93 -0.73
N GLY A 330 31.32 -17.84 -1.44
CA GLY A 330 32.27 -17.83 -2.55
C GLY A 330 31.81 -18.56 -3.81
N LYS A 331 30.53 -18.91 -3.95
CA LYS A 331 29.97 -19.53 -5.17
C LYS A 331 29.57 -18.45 -6.18
N SER A 332 30.52 -17.59 -6.57
CA SER A 332 30.28 -16.37 -7.35
C SER A 332 29.60 -16.61 -8.71
N ASP A 333 29.80 -17.79 -9.29
CA ASP A 333 29.27 -18.17 -10.61
C ASP A 333 27.78 -18.53 -10.57
N LEU A 334 27.18 -18.67 -9.38
CA LEU A 334 25.75 -18.93 -9.25
C LEU A 334 24.93 -17.72 -9.70
N VAL A 335 23.78 -18.01 -10.31
CA VAL A 335 22.75 -17.01 -10.61
C VAL A 335 21.77 -17.01 -9.44
N ALA A 336 21.68 -15.88 -8.74
CA ALA A 336 20.89 -15.74 -7.51
C ALA A 336 19.79 -14.67 -7.59
N SER A 337 19.71 -13.94 -8.69
CA SER A 337 18.68 -12.95 -8.99
C SER A 337 18.07 -13.23 -10.35
N GLY A 338 16.82 -12.79 -10.56
CA GLY A 338 16.25 -12.65 -11.90
C GLY A 338 16.84 -11.45 -12.65
N ALA A 339 16.35 -11.20 -13.86
CA ALA A 339 16.78 -10.04 -14.63
C ALA A 339 16.32 -8.75 -13.93
N VAL A 340 17.21 -7.78 -13.82
CA VAL A 340 16.98 -6.52 -13.11
C VAL A 340 16.95 -5.39 -14.13
N PHE A 341 15.89 -4.57 -14.10
CA PHE A 341 15.81 -3.37 -14.94
C PHE A 341 17.03 -2.47 -14.73
N GLU A 342 17.69 -2.07 -15.82
CA GLU A 342 18.85 -1.16 -15.80
C GLU A 342 18.45 0.23 -16.29
N LYS A 343 17.86 0.31 -17.49
CA LYS A 343 17.47 1.58 -18.12
C LYS A 343 16.43 1.36 -19.21
N MET A 344 15.79 2.46 -19.62
CA MET A 344 14.95 2.51 -20.82
C MET A 344 15.45 3.55 -21.81
N GLU A 345 15.17 3.32 -23.09
CA GLU A 345 15.48 4.21 -24.21
C GLU A 345 14.27 4.28 -25.14
N ILE A 346 13.84 5.49 -25.50
CA ILE A 346 12.79 5.70 -26.50
C ILE A 346 13.41 5.63 -27.89
N ALA A 347 12.87 4.77 -28.75
CA ALA A 347 13.33 4.56 -30.12
C ALA A 347 12.15 4.65 -31.10
N GLY A 348 11.84 5.86 -31.56
CA GLY A 348 10.67 6.11 -32.41
C GLY A 348 9.37 5.84 -31.66
N ASP A 349 8.55 4.92 -32.15
CA ASP A 349 7.29 4.49 -31.53
C ASP A 349 7.45 3.27 -30.61
N THR A 350 8.68 2.92 -30.24
CA THR A 350 9.00 1.80 -29.34
C THR A 350 9.80 2.25 -28.11
N ILE A 351 9.77 1.44 -27.05
CA ILE A 351 10.68 1.58 -25.90
C ILE A 351 11.59 0.36 -25.84
N ARG A 352 12.89 0.59 -25.77
CA ARG A 352 13.89 -0.43 -25.50
C ARG A 352 14.19 -0.46 -24.01
N VAL A 353 14.06 -1.62 -23.40
CA VAL A 353 14.25 -1.84 -21.96
C VAL A 353 15.44 -2.77 -21.77
N HIS A 354 16.46 -2.28 -21.08
CA HIS A 354 17.72 -2.99 -20.88
C HIS A 354 17.76 -3.60 -19.48
N PHE A 355 18.31 -4.81 -19.37
CA PHE A 355 18.35 -5.59 -18.15
C PHE A 355 19.77 -6.04 -17.79
N THR A 356 20.05 -6.06 -16.50
CA THR A 356 21.21 -6.72 -15.89
C THR A 356 20.80 -8.07 -15.28
N GLU A 357 21.76 -8.86 -14.76
CA GLU A 357 21.51 -10.19 -14.14
C GLU A 357 20.74 -11.17 -15.06
N THR A 358 21.00 -11.09 -16.36
CA THR A 358 20.28 -11.86 -17.39
C THR A 358 20.68 -13.33 -17.46
N ALA A 359 21.75 -13.74 -16.78
CA ALA A 359 22.22 -15.12 -16.80
C ALA A 359 22.38 -15.70 -18.22
N GLY A 360 22.88 -14.87 -19.14
CA GLY A 360 23.10 -15.24 -20.55
C GLY A 360 21.90 -15.05 -21.48
N GLY A 361 20.75 -14.57 -21.01
CA GLY A 361 19.61 -14.26 -21.87
C GLY A 361 18.30 -13.96 -21.14
N LEU A 362 17.38 -13.26 -21.79
CA LEU A 362 15.99 -13.16 -21.33
C LEU A 362 15.16 -14.31 -21.93
N LYS A 363 14.14 -14.78 -21.21
CA LYS A 363 13.20 -15.78 -21.72
C LYS A 363 11.81 -15.65 -21.12
N SER A 364 10.84 -16.23 -21.81
CA SER A 364 9.54 -16.54 -21.23
C SER A 364 9.61 -17.88 -20.49
N ARG A 365 9.17 -17.90 -19.22
CA ARG A 365 9.18 -19.11 -18.38
C ARG A 365 8.27 -20.22 -18.93
N ASP A 366 7.18 -19.84 -19.61
CA ASP A 366 6.17 -20.78 -20.11
C ASP A 366 6.17 -20.92 -21.65
N GLY A 367 7.12 -20.28 -22.34
CA GLY A 367 7.26 -20.34 -23.79
C GLY A 367 6.20 -19.55 -24.56
N LYS A 368 5.35 -18.78 -23.87
CA LYS A 368 4.36 -17.87 -24.50
C LYS A 368 4.93 -16.46 -24.63
N ASP A 369 4.20 -15.60 -25.33
CA ASP A 369 4.50 -14.17 -25.42
C ASP A 369 4.63 -13.56 -24.02
N LEU A 370 5.57 -12.62 -23.88
CA LEU A 370 5.81 -11.92 -22.63
C LEU A 370 4.58 -11.08 -22.24
N THR A 371 4.23 -11.10 -20.97
CA THR A 371 3.00 -10.50 -20.43
C THR A 371 3.29 -9.41 -19.39
N HIS A 372 2.24 -8.66 -19.01
CA HIS A 372 2.27 -7.63 -17.96
C HIS A 372 3.20 -6.44 -18.23
N PHE A 373 3.40 -6.10 -19.52
CA PHE A 373 4.02 -4.84 -19.91
C PHE A 373 2.93 -3.85 -20.31
N GLU A 374 3.03 -2.65 -19.79
CA GLU A 374 2.19 -1.53 -20.21
C GLU A 374 3.08 -0.33 -20.53
N ILE A 375 2.72 0.40 -21.57
CA ILE A 375 3.38 1.66 -21.93
C ILE A 375 2.34 2.78 -22.00
N ILE A 376 2.81 4.00 -21.79
CA ILE A 376 2.03 5.21 -21.95
C ILE A 376 2.74 6.17 -22.88
N GLY A 377 2.00 6.97 -23.63
CA GLY A 377 2.50 8.02 -24.51
C GLY A 377 1.46 9.12 -24.68
N GLU A 378 1.76 10.17 -25.47
CA GLU A 378 1.08 11.48 -25.38
C GLU A 378 -0.46 11.52 -25.44
N GLN A 379 -1.07 10.44 -25.91
CA GLN A 379 -2.47 10.36 -26.30
C GLN A 379 -3.21 9.21 -25.60
N ALA A 380 -2.60 8.57 -24.60
CA ALA A 380 -3.12 7.34 -24.00
C ALA A 380 -2.93 7.31 -22.47
N GLU A 381 -3.81 6.57 -21.78
CA GLU A 381 -3.48 6.00 -20.47
C GLU A 381 -2.45 4.86 -20.66
N PHE A 382 -1.97 4.23 -19.58
CA PHE A 382 -1.19 3.00 -19.72
C PHE A 382 -2.02 1.95 -20.48
N VAL A 383 -1.45 1.44 -21.57
CA VAL A 383 -2.07 0.39 -22.39
C VAL A 383 -1.15 -0.83 -22.45
N PRO A 384 -1.71 -2.05 -22.60
CA PRO A 384 -0.92 -3.26 -22.79
C PRO A 384 0.05 -3.13 -23.97
N ALA A 385 1.30 -3.54 -23.74
CA ALA A 385 2.36 -3.47 -24.74
C ALA A 385 2.83 -4.86 -25.14
N LYS A 386 3.06 -5.05 -26.43
CA LYS A 386 3.78 -6.20 -26.95
C LYS A 386 5.25 -6.07 -26.57
N ALA A 387 5.82 -7.12 -25.98
CA ALA A 387 7.23 -7.18 -25.61
C ALA A 387 7.97 -8.26 -26.42
N VAL A 388 9.06 -7.89 -27.09
CA VAL A 388 9.90 -8.80 -27.89
C VAL A 388 11.33 -8.79 -27.36
N ILE A 389 11.90 -9.97 -27.12
CA ILE A 389 13.31 -10.10 -26.71
C ILE A 389 14.21 -9.83 -27.90
N GLU A 390 15.17 -8.92 -27.73
CA GLU A 390 16.23 -8.63 -28.68
C GLU A 390 17.59 -8.88 -28.01
N GLY A 391 18.39 -9.79 -28.57
CA GLY A 391 19.67 -10.17 -27.96
C GLY A 391 19.50 -10.90 -26.62
N SER A 392 20.42 -10.66 -25.69
CA SER A 392 20.47 -11.35 -24.39
C SER A 392 19.93 -10.52 -23.22
N ASP A 393 19.70 -9.22 -23.42
CA ASP A 393 19.48 -8.26 -22.34
C ASP A 393 18.45 -7.18 -22.64
N THR A 394 17.87 -7.16 -23.84
CA THR A 394 16.97 -6.08 -24.25
C THR A 394 15.56 -6.61 -24.56
N LEU A 395 14.55 -5.87 -24.11
CA LEU A 395 13.18 -5.99 -24.62
C LEU A 395 12.83 -4.77 -25.46
N VAL A 396 12.11 -4.99 -26.57
CA VAL A 396 11.49 -3.93 -27.37
C VAL A 396 9.99 -3.96 -27.13
N LEU A 397 9.47 -2.86 -26.61
CA LEU A 397 8.06 -2.66 -26.26
C LEU A 397 7.37 -1.77 -27.29
N SER A 398 6.16 -2.15 -27.70
CA SER A 398 5.30 -1.37 -28.60
C SER A 398 3.83 -1.59 -28.30
N ALA A 399 2.98 -0.59 -28.52
CA ALA A 399 1.52 -0.72 -28.40
C ALA A 399 0.81 0.00 -29.56
N ASP A 400 -0.27 -0.60 -30.05
CA ASP A 400 -1.09 0.03 -31.08
C ASP A 400 -1.68 1.34 -30.56
N GLY A 401 -1.56 2.40 -31.36
CA GLY A 401 -2.02 3.76 -30.99
C GLY A 401 -1.03 4.58 -30.18
N VAL A 402 0.06 4.01 -29.65
CA VAL A 402 1.09 4.76 -28.92
C VAL A 402 2.25 5.11 -29.85
N LYS A 403 2.23 6.33 -30.41
CA LYS A 403 3.25 6.79 -31.39
C LYS A 403 4.44 7.50 -30.77
N GLN A 404 4.28 8.02 -29.57
CA GLN A 404 5.34 8.68 -28.81
C GLN A 404 5.30 8.14 -27.39
N PRO A 405 5.83 6.93 -27.16
CA PRO A 405 5.83 6.33 -25.84
C PRO A 405 6.80 7.08 -24.92
N ALA A 406 6.41 7.26 -23.66
CA ALA A 406 7.11 8.11 -22.69
C ALA A 406 7.50 7.36 -21.41
N ALA A 407 6.66 6.44 -20.94
CA ALA A 407 6.92 5.65 -19.75
C ALA A 407 6.40 4.22 -19.87
N ILE A 408 6.92 3.35 -19.00
CA ILE A 408 6.60 1.92 -18.92
C ILE A 408 6.31 1.51 -17.50
N ARG A 409 5.52 0.45 -17.35
CA ARG A 409 5.40 -0.30 -16.10
C ARG A 409 5.31 -1.80 -16.39
N PHE A 410 5.90 -2.60 -15.52
CA PHE A 410 5.92 -4.05 -15.61
C PHE A 410 5.39 -4.67 -14.32
N ALA A 411 4.54 -5.70 -14.46
CA ALA A 411 3.88 -6.40 -13.35
C ALA A 411 3.11 -5.45 -12.41
N TRP A 412 2.40 -4.49 -13.00
CA TRP A 412 1.76 -3.38 -12.28
C TRP A 412 0.32 -3.67 -11.84
N ASP A 413 0.10 -4.85 -11.27
CA ASP A 413 -1.18 -5.26 -10.69
C ASP A 413 -0.97 -6.18 -9.48
N LYS A 414 -1.83 -6.09 -8.45
CA LYS A 414 -1.78 -6.94 -7.25
C LYS A 414 -1.93 -8.43 -7.54
N LEU A 415 -2.48 -8.78 -8.70
CA LEU A 415 -2.65 -10.15 -9.19
C LEU A 415 -1.61 -10.54 -10.26
N ALA A 416 -0.56 -9.71 -10.46
CA ALA A 416 0.38 -9.93 -11.55
C ALA A 416 1.22 -11.22 -11.36
N GLU A 417 1.09 -12.15 -12.30
CA GLU A 417 1.87 -13.40 -12.39
C GLU A 417 2.67 -13.44 -13.72
N PRO A 418 3.68 -12.56 -13.89
CA PRO A 418 4.38 -12.43 -15.17
C PRO A 418 5.25 -13.65 -15.50
N ASN A 419 5.53 -13.80 -16.79
CA ASN A 419 6.34 -14.90 -17.34
C ASN A 419 7.75 -14.48 -17.78
N LEU A 420 8.16 -13.20 -17.63
CA LEU A 420 9.55 -12.80 -17.87
C LEU A 420 10.48 -13.44 -16.83
N ALA A 421 11.52 -14.10 -17.31
CA ALA A 421 12.60 -14.64 -16.50
C ALA A 421 13.96 -14.44 -17.19
N ASN A 422 15.03 -14.54 -16.41
CA ASN A 422 16.37 -14.61 -16.96
C ASN A 422 16.72 -16.01 -17.48
N GLY A 423 17.95 -16.19 -17.99
CA GLY A 423 18.40 -17.44 -18.59
C GLY A 423 18.34 -18.63 -17.62
N ALA A 424 18.54 -18.38 -16.33
CA ALA A 424 18.42 -19.37 -15.26
C ALA A 424 16.96 -19.67 -14.84
N GLY A 425 15.98 -18.92 -15.36
CA GLY A 425 14.56 -19.09 -15.02
C GLY A 425 14.11 -18.36 -13.76
N LEU A 426 14.92 -17.43 -13.23
CA LEU A 426 14.53 -16.61 -12.08
C LEU A 426 13.72 -15.39 -12.55
N PRO A 427 12.61 -15.05 -11.85
CA PRO A 427 11.67 -14.02 -12.28
C PRO A 427 12.18 -12.60 -12.01
N THR A 428 11.68 -11.65 -12.80
CA THR A 428 11.91 -10.21 -12.62
C THR A 428 10.87 -9.59 -11.68
N SER A 429 11.29 -8.70 -10.78
CA SER A 429 10.37 -7.94 -9.91
C SER A 429 9.64 -6.85 -10.70
N ALA A 430 8.58 -6.28 -10.11
CA ALA A 430 7.86 -5.16 -10.70
C ALA A 430 8.74 -3.91 -10.76
N PHE A 431 8.56 -3.09 -11.79
CA PHE A 431 9.24 -1.81 -11.95
C PHE A 431 8.45 -0.88 -12.86
N ARG A 432 8.73 0.42 -12.77
CA ARG A 432 8.34 1.42 -13.76
C ARG A 432 9.54 2.29 -14.14
N ALA A 433 9.46 2.91 -15.32
CA ALA A 433 10.49 3.83 -15.78
C ALA A 433 9.92 4.86 -16.75
N GLY A 434 10.63 5.97 -16.91
CA GLY A 434 10.23 7.08 -17.76
C GLY A 434 9.37 8.11 -17.03
N GLU A 435 9.14 9.23 -17.70
CA GLU A 435 8.29 10.30 -17.19
C GLU A 435 6.86 10.10 -17.71
N ILE A 436 5.91 9.93 -16.80
CA ILE A 436 4.48 9.91 -17.15
C ILE A 436 4.12 11.33 -17.57
N PRO A 437 3.74 11.58 -18.84
CA PRO A 437 3.50 12.94 -19.26
C PRO A 437 2.20 13.48 -18.66
N ASP A 438 2.21 14.78 -18.37
CA ASP A 438 1.06 15.50 -17.85
C ASP A 438 0.07 15.74 -18.99
N TYR A 439 -1.07 15.06 -18.97
CA TYR A 439 -2.10 15.21 -19.99
C TYR A 439 -3.25 16.05 -19.47
N ASP A 440 -3.63 17.06 -20.24
CA ASP A 440 -4.96 17.63 -20.15
C ASP A 440 -5.97 16.57 -20.62
N PHE A 441 -6.34 15.68 -19.70
CA PHE A 441 -7.26 14.58 -19.97
C PHE A 441 -8.62 15.08 -20.48
N LEU A 442 -9.04 16.29 -20.07
CA LEU A 442 -10.23 16.96 -20.59
C LEU A 442 -10.04 17.27 -22.08
N ALA A 443 -8.94 17.92 -22.48
CA ALA A 443 -8.68 18.21 -23.90
C ALA A 443 -8.50 16.95 -24.77
N LEU A 444 -8.05 15.84 -24.17
CA LEU A 444 -7.94 14.54 -24.85
C LEU A 444 -9.31 13.90 -25.11
N LYS A 445 -10.19 13.88 -24.10
CA LYS A 445 -11.51 13.23 -24.21
C LYS A 445 -12.57 14.12 -24.85
N VAL A 446 -12.42 15.44 -24.74
CA VAL A 446 -13.38 16.44 -25.21
C VAL A 446 -12.66 17.46 -26.10
N PRO A 447 -12.59 17.22 -27.42
CA PRO A 447 -11.89 18.12 -28.33
C PRO A 447 -12.39 19.58 -28.29
N GLU A 448 -13.69 19.81 -28.05
CA GLU A 448 -14.25 21.18 -27.98
C GLU A 448 -13.72 21.98 -26.78
N SER A 449 -13.29 21.30 -25.71
CA SER A 449 -12.78 21.95 -24.49
C SER A 449 -11.51 22.77 -24.74
N LYS A 450 -10.78 22.53 -25.85
CA LYS A 450 -9.62 23.33 -26.25
C LYS A 450 -9.94 24.80 -26.51
N ALA A 451 -11.20 25.14 -26.75
CA ALA A 451 -11.66 26.52 -26.89
C ALA A 451 -12.08 27.16 -25.54
N TYR A 452 -12.07 26.39 -24.45
CA TYR A 452 -12.52 26.82 -23.14
C TYR A 452 -11.33 27.19 -22.24
N GLU A 453 -11.59 28.04 -21.26
CA GLU A 453 -10.67 28.41 -20.20
C GLU A 453 -11.13 27.79 -18.88
N LEU A 454 -10.21 27.18 -18.14
CA LEU A 454 -10.48 26.61 -16.82
C LEU A 454 -10.81 27.70 -15.79
N VAL A 455 -11.96 27.55 -15.12
CA VAL A 455 -12.41 28.42 -14.03
C VAL A 455 -12.19 27.74 -12.69
N TYR A 456 -12.67 26.51 -12.53
CA TYR A 456 -12.56 25.75 -11.29
C TYR A 456 -12.03 24.34 -11.53
N GLU A 457 -11.16 23.87 -10.63
CA GLU A 457 -10.79 22.45 -10.51
C GLU A 457 -10.87 22.04 -9.04
N MET A 458 -11.43 20.86 -8.77
CA MET A 458 -11.49 20.31 -7.42
C MET A 458 -11.44 18.78 -7.38
N ASP A 459 -10.81 18.28 -6.34
CA ASP A 459 -10.94 16.91 -5.86
C ASP A 459 -12.25 16.77 -5.06
N LEU A 460 -13.21 16.04 -5.63
CA LEU A 460 -14.52 15.80 -5.01
C LEU A 460 -14.42 14.94 -3.74
N LYS A 461 -13.27 14.31 -3.46
CA LYS A 461 -13.04 13.61 -2.19
C LYS A 461 -12.77 14.58 -1.04
N GLN A 462 -12.46 15.84 -1.34
CA GLN A 462 -12.25 16.91 -0.37
C GLN A 462 -13.49 17.80 -0.20
N LEU A 463 -14.66 17.35 -0.65
CA LEU A 463 -15.91 18.04 -0.39
C LEU A 463 -16.10 18.26 1.12
N SER A 464 -16.72 19.39 1.45
CA SER A 464 -17.09 19.75 2.81
C SER A 464 -18.20 20.80 2.75
N SER A 465 -18.67 21.27 3.91
CA SER A 465 -19.62 22.39 3.98
C SER A 465 -19.09 23.69 3.37
N ASN A 466 -17.76 23.81 3.24
CA ASN A 466 -17.09 24.89 2.52
C ASN A 466 -16.08 24.29 1.52
N PRO A 467 -16.55 23.84 0.34
CA PRO A 467 -15.71 23.15 -0.63
C PRO A 467 -14.49 23.99 -1.03
N ALA A 468 -13.31 23.38 -0.97
CA ALA A 468 -12.07 23.97 -1.44
C ALA A 468 -11.85 23.60 -2.91
N TYR A 469 -11.30 24.54 -3.67
CA TYR A 469 -10.91 24.33 -5.06
C TYR A 469 -9.37 24.30 -5.14
N GLU A 470 -8.83 23.35 -5.90
CA GLU A 470 -7.41 23.32 -6.24
C GLU A 470 -7.06 24.50 -7.14
N ILE A 471 -8.00 24.89 -8.01
CA ILE A 471 -7.93 26.06 -8.88
C ILE A 471 -9.26 26.82 -8.75
N ASP A 472 -9.20 28.13 -8.44
CA ASP A 472 -10.32 29.07 -8.54
C ASP A 472 -9.85 30.34 -9.24
N ARG A 473 -10.21 30.47 -10.52
CA ARG A 473 -9.88 31.61 -11.39
C ARG A 473 -11.07 32.53 -11.62
N SER A 474 -12.15 32.37 -10.85
CA SER A 474 -13.39 33.13 -11.04
C SER A 474 -13.22 34.64 -10.86
N SER A 475 -12.21 35.06 -10.10
CA SER A 475 -11.86 36.47 -9.91
C SER A 475 -10.88 37.01 -10.96
N GLU A 476 -10.17 36.13 -11.67
CA GLU A 476 -9.19 36.48 -12.71
C GLU A 476 -9.85 36.65 -14.08
N ILE A 477 -10.93 35.91 -14.32
CA ILE A 477 -11.61 35.86 -15.60
C ILE A 477 -12.61 37.02 -15.69
N SER A 478 -12.41 37.87 -16.71
CA SER A 478 -13.30 38.99 -17.05
C SER A 478 -13.77 38.88 -18.51
N GLY A 479 -14.85 39.61 -18.82
CA GLY A 479 -15.47 39.59 -20.15
C GLY A 479 -16.66 38.63 -20.24
N ALA A 480 -17.38 38.69 -21.36
CA ALA A 480 -18.51 37.82 -21.62
C ALA A 480 -18.05 36.43 -22.09
N PHE A 481 -18.81 35.41 -21.71
CA PHE A 481 -18.64 34.04 -22.18
C PHE A 481 -19.96 33.55 -22.78
N ASP A 482 -19.88 32.64 -23.75
CA ASP A 482 -21.03 32.12 -24.48
C ASP A 482 -21.27 30.62 -24.22
N ARG A 483 -20.43 29.97 -23.42
CA ARG A 483 -20.62 28.59 -22.97
C ARG A 483 -20.08 28.38 -21.55
N ILE A 484 -20.75 27.49 -20.81
CA ILE A 484 -20.24 26.86 -19.59
C ILE A 484 -20.10 25.36 -19.85
N GLY A 485 -18.99 24.76 -19.43
CA GLY A 485 -18.72 23.34 -19.53
C GLY A 485 -18.35 22.73 -18.17
N TYR A 486 -18.82 21.50 -17.95
CA TYR A 486 -18.53 20.69 -16.77
C TYR A 486 -17.93 19.38 -17.22
N PHE A 487 -16.81 19.00 -16.62
CA PHE A 487 -16.17 17.72 -16.82
C PHE A 487 -16.00 17.03 -15.48
N ILE A 488 -16.66 15.89 -15.32
CA ILE A 488 -16.58 15.07 -14.11
C ILE A 488 -15.89 13.75 -14.44
N GLU A 489 -15.01 13.33 -13.54
CA GLU A 489 -14.26 12.08 -13.61
C GLU A 489 -14.45 11.32 -12.30
N LEU A 490 -14.93 10.09 -12.38
CA LEU A 490 -15.15 9.19 -11.25
C LEU A 490 -14.40 7.88 -11.52
N ARG A 491 -13.28 7.66 -10.84
CA ARG A 491 -12.55 6.38 -10.91
C ARG A 491 -13.00 5.50 -9.77
N LYS A 492 -13.59 4.35 -10.08
CA LYS A 492 -14.00 3.36 -9.08
C LYS A 492 -12.77 2.66 -8.47
N ASN A 493 -12.98 2.02 -7.32
CA ASN A 493 -11.91 1.30 -6.61
C ASN A 493 -11.33 0.10 -7.38
N ASP A 494 -12.04 -0.41 -8.40
CA ASP A 494 -11.55 -1.44 -9.32
C ASP A 494 -10.70 -0.88 -10.48
N GLY A 495 -10.48 0.44 -10.51
CA GLY A 495 -9.73 1.14 -11.53
C GLY A 495 -10.54 1.63 -12.72
N GLU A 496 -11.83 1.24 -12.85
CA GLU A 496 -12.70 1.71 -13.94
C GLU A 496 -12.87 3.23 -13.85
N LEU A 497 -12.47 3.94 -14.91
CA LEU A 497 -12.70 5.37 -15.03
C LEU A 497 -14.02 5.63 -15.76
N GLN A 498 -14.91 6.37 -15.11
CA GLN A 498 -16.11 6.94 -15.71
C GLN A 498 -15.93 8.45 -15.83
N TRP A 499 -16.34 9.05 -16.96
CA TRP A 499 -16.31 10.49 -17.13
C TRP A 499 -17.52 10.98 -17.91
N ALA A 500 -17.95 12.20 -17.63
CA ALA A 500 -18.96 12.90 -18.42
C ALA A 500 -18.58 14.36 -18.62
N TRP A 501 -18.93 14.84 -19.80
CA TRP A 501 -18.87 16.22 -20.20
C TRP A 501 -20.28 16.74 -20.44
N ALA A 502 -20.59 17.92 -19.91
CA ALA A 502 -21.82 18.65 -20.18
C ALA A 502 -21.48 20.11 -20.47
N SER A 503 -21.76 20.59 -21.68
CA SER A 503 -21.62 22.02 -22.02
C SER A 503 -22.93 22.62 -22.49
N MET A 504 -23.22 23.86 -22.12
CA MET A 504 -24.49 24.54 -22.42
C MET A 504 -24.29 26.05 -22.53
N ASP A 505 -25.34 26.75 -22.97
CA ASP A 505 -25.35 28.21 -22.92
C ASP A 505 -25.28 28.71 -21.46
N PRO A 506 -24.79 29.94 -21.21
CA PRO A 506 -24.66 30.47 -19.86
C PRO A 506 -26.03 30.66 -19.20
N PHE A 507 -26.27 29.95 -18.11
CA PHE A 507 -27.44 30.17 -17.24
C PHE A 507 -27.21 31.30 -16.22
N THR A 508 -25.98 31.81 -16.13
CA THR A 508 -25.58 32.96 -15.31
C THR A 508 -24.32 33.60 -15.92
N GLY A 509 -24.16 34.91 -15.75
CA GLY A 509 -22.90 35.62 -16.04
C GLY A 509 -21.96 35.72 -14.83
N ASP A 510 -22.42 35.29 -13.65
CA ASP A 510 -21.64 35.31 -12.40
C ASP A 510 -20.89 33.98 -12.22
N LEU A 511 -19.57 34.01 -12.40
CA LEU A 511 -18.70 32.85 -12.25
C LEU A 511 -18.72 32.26 -10.83
N LYS A 512 -19.10 33.03 -9.79
CA LYS A 512 -19.22 32.48 -8.43
C LYS A 512 -20.40 31.52 -8.27
N LYS A 513 -21.31 31.50 -9.25
CA LYS A 513 -22.55 30.72 -9.21
C LYS A 513 -22.54 29.47 -10.10
N ILE A 514 -21.43 29.20 -10.79
CA ILE A 514 -21.31 28.02 -11.67
C ILE A 514 -20.64 26.83 -10.97
N ALA A 515 -20.11 27.01 -9.76
CA ALA A 515 -19.48 25.95 -8.97
C ALA A 515 -20.46 25.29 -7.98
N ILE A 516 -19.95 24.57 -6.98
CA ILE A 516 -20.77 23.88 -5.97
C ILE A 516 -21.74 24.91 -5.33
N PRO A 517 -23.06 24.70 -5.40
CA PRO A 517 -24.05 25.73 -5.07
C PRO A 517 -24.27 25.83 -3.56
N THR A 518 -23.28 26.35 -2.84
CA THR A 518 -23.34 26.60 -1.39
C THR A 518 -24.21 27.81 -1.05
N VAL A 519 -24.61 27.93 0.22
CA VAL A 519 -25.30 29.13 0.73
C VAL A 519 -24.48 30.40 0.45
N ALA A 520 -23.16 30.35 0.59
CA ALA A 520 -22.27 31.48 0.35
C ALA A 520 -22.18 31.88 -1.13
N SER A 521 -22.29 30.92 -2.06
CA SER A 521 -22.30 31.19 -3.51
C SER A 521 -23.56 31.97 -3.96
N GLY A 522 -24.67 31.79 -3.24
CA GLY A 522 -25.98 32.31 -3.64
C GLY A 522 -26.51 31.70 -4.94
N ALA A 523 -25.97 30.55 -5.38
CA ALA A 523 -26.48 29.81 -6.52
C ALA A 523 -27.81 29.10 -6.16
N LYS A 524 -28.83 29.33 -6.98
CA LYS A 524 -30.14 28.67 -6.90
C LYS A 524 -30.77 28.66 -8.29
N PHE A 525 -30.60 27.57 -9.02
CA PHE A 525 -31.07 27.43 -10.40
C PHE A 525 -31.86 26.14 -10.58
N GLN A 526 -33.16 26.28 -10.80
CA GLN A 526 -34.04 25.27 -11.37
C GLN A 526 -34.56 25.78 -12.70
N LEU A 527 -33.88 25.44 -13.79
CA LEU A 527 -34.23 25.95 -15.10
C LEU A 527 -33.76 25.05 -16.24
N ALA A 528 -34.53 25.09 -17.32
CA ALA A 528 -34.18 24.43 -18.57
C ALA A 528 -32.99 25.13 -19.22
N VAL A 529 -32.02 24.34 -19.71
CA VAL A 529 -30.84 24.86 -20.44
C VAL A 529 -30.99 24.65 -21.94
N THR A 530 -30.30 25.49 -22.71
CA THR A 530 -30.24 25.43 -24.17
C THR A 530 -28.88 24.96 -24.65
N ASN A 531 -28.87 24.33 -25.83
CA ASN A 531 -27.67 23.83 -26.50
C ASN A 531 -26.81 22.91 -25.62
N LEU A 532 -27.45 21.97 -24.90
CA LEU A 532 -26.74 21.01 -24.06
C LEU A 532 -25.99 19.99 -24.94
N ASN A 533 -24.67 19.97 -24.84
CA ASN A 533 -23.81 18.95 -25.43
C ASN A 533 -23.36 17.99 -24.34
N VAL A 534 -23.47 16.68 -24.60
CA VAL A 534 -23.05 15.63 -23.67
C VAL A 534 -22.10 14.66 -24.38
N LEU A 535 -20.96 14.39 -23.75
CA LEU A 535 -20.02 13.33 -24.13
C LEU A 535 -19.72 12.49 -22.89
N SER A 536 -19.53 11.19 -23.03
CA SER A 536 -19.20 10.31 -21.91
C SER A 536 -18.68 8.97 -22.42
N ASN A 537 -17.96 8.24 -21.57
CA ASN A 537 -17.68 6.82 -21.76
C ASN A 537 -18.62 5.88 -20.97
N VAL A 538 -19.60 6.42 -20.22
CA VAL A 538 -20.56 5.62 -19.46
C VAL A 538 -21.60 5.01 -20.41
N GLU A 539 -21.67 3.69 -20.42
CA GLU A 539 -22.61 2.95 -21.25
C GLU A 539 -24.06 3.34 -20.93
N GLY A 540 -24.85 3.59 -21.98
CA GLY A 540 -26.27 3.91 -21.86
C GLY A 540 -26.59 5.38 -21.58
N LEU A 541 -25.62 6.24 -21.24
CA LEU A 541 -25.84 7.68 -21.16
C LEU A 541 -26.03 8.27 -22.57
N ALA A 542 -27.12 9.02 -22.79
CA ALA A 542 -27.40 9.66 -24.06
C ALA A 542 -26.43 10.80 -24.33
N ILE A 543 -25.52 10.58 -25.27
CA ILE A 543 -24.55 11.57 -25.77
C ILE A 543 -25.06 12.26 -27.04
N GLY A 544 -24.60 13.48 -27.29
CA GLY A 544 -24.97 14.24 -28.47
C GLY A 544 -24.90 15.75 -28.25
N GLU A 545 -25.25 16.51 -29.28
CA GLU A 545 -25.29 17.97 -29.26
C GLU A 545 -26.73 18.47 -29.26
N ASN A 546 -26.95 19.68 -28.72
CA ASN A 546 -28.25 20.36 -28.69
C ASN A 546 -29.39 19.53 -28.05
N LEU A 547 -29.06 18.80 -26.99
CA LEU A 547 -30.00 18.02 -26.19
C LEU A 547 -30.89 18.95 -25.35
N SER A 548 -32.07 18.46 -24.96
CA SER A 548 -32.94 19.14 -23.99
C SER A 548 -32.40 18.91 -22.59
N GLY A 549 -32.14 19.97 -21.82
CA GLY A 549 -31.56 19.85 -20.48
C GLY A 549 -32.29 20.61 -19.39
N ASN A 550 -32.04 20.22 -18.14
CA ASN A 550 -32.46 20.95 -16.94
C ASN A 550 -31.32 20.97 -15.91
N LEU A 551 -31.16 22.12 -15.25
CA LEU A 551 -30.21 22.32 -14.15
C LEU A 551 -30.89 22.22 -12.81
N GLU A 552 -30.19 21.59 -11.87
CA GLU A 552 -30.62 21.46 -10.50
C GLU A 552 -29.53 21.85 -9.50
N PHE A 553 -29.33 23.17 -9.33
CA PHE A 553 -28.21 23.73 -8.59
C PHE A 553 -28.72 24.55 -7.39
N TRP A 554 -28.65 24.03 -6.18
CA TRP A 554 -29.07 24.74 -4.96
C TRP A 554 -28.57 24.08 -3.68
N PRO A 555 -28.44 24.82 -2.56
CA PRO A 555 -28.02 24.27 -1.27
C PRO A 555 -29.13 23.61 -0.44
N HIS A 556 -30.36 23.55 -0.94
CA HIS A 556 -31.58 23.24 -0.16
C HIS A 556 -31.78 21.73 0.07
N ASN A 557 -32.80 21.35 0.84
CA ASN A 557 -33.31 19.98 0.86
C ASN A 557 -34.11 19.65 -0.40
N TYR A 558 -34.33 18.35 -0.65
CA TYR A 558 -35.15 17.85 -1.76
C TYR A 558 -36.62 17.74 -1.37
N GLY A 559 -37.50 18.22 -2.25
CA GLY A 559 -38.93 17.93 -2.27
C GLY A 559 -39.30 17.22 -3.59
N PRO A 560 -40.15 16.19 -3.58
CA PRO A 560 -40.43 15.38 -4.77
C PRO A 560 -41.41 16.06 -5.74
N THR A 561 -41.96 17.22 -5.42
CA THR A 561 -42.94 17.90 -6.28
C THR A 561 -42.25 18.50 -7.50
N ASN A 562 -42.77 18.24 -8.71
CA ASN A 562 -42.25 18.86 -9.92
C ASN A 562 -42.89 20.23 -10.16
N SER A 563 -42.70 21.17 -9.23
CA SER A 563 -43.27 22.53 -9.31
C SER A 563 -42.78 23.31 -10.54
N ALA A 564 -41.58 23.00 -11.03
CA ALA A 564 -41.00 23.61 -12.23
C ALA A 564 -41.54 23.02 -13.55
N LYS A 565 -42.37 21.97 -13.48
CA LYS A 565 -42.97 21.29 -14.64
C LYS A 565 -41.92 20.77 -15.63
N VAL A 566 -40.82 20.26 -15.11
CA VAL A 566 -39.75 19.68 -15.91
C VAL A 566 -40.30 18.46 -16.67
N PRO A 567 -40.18 18.42 -18.02
CA PRO A 567 -40.69 17.31 -18.80
C PRO A 567 -40.00 15.99 -18.44
N GLY A 568 -40.79 14.95 -18.20
CA GLY A 568 -40.28 13.60 -17.95
C GLY A 568 -40.02 13.24 -16.49
N ALA A 569 -40.17 14.21 -15.57
CA ALA A 569 -40.11 14.05 -14.12
C ALA A 569 -41.13 13.04 -13.57
N ASN A 570 -40.82 12.44 -12.42
CA ASN A 570 -41.73 11.56 -11.71
C ASN A 570 -41.69 11.82 -10.19
N GLU A 571 -42.76 12.41 -9.66
CA GLU A 571 -42.89 12.80 -8.24
C GLU A 571 -42.89 11.62 -7.23
N GLN A 572 -42.73 10.38 -7.69
CA GLN A 572 -42.62 9.18 -6.85
C GLN A 572 -41.17 8.69 -6.66
N VAL A 573 -40.23 9.25 -7.39
CA VAL A 573 -38.80 8.92 -7.33
C VAL A 573 -37.99 10.21 -7.32
N TRP A 574 -36.79 10.17 -6.73
CA TRP A 574 -35.82 11.26 -6.86
C TRP A 574 -35.23 11.21 -8.26
N ASP A 575 -35.65 12.18 -9.07
CA ASP A 575 -35.27 12.31 -10.46
C ASP A 575 -35.35 13.76 -10.94
N ILE A 576 -35.26 13.91 -12.25
CA ILE A 576 -35.33 15.21 -12.90
C ILE A 576 -36.60 15.94 -12.48
N GLY A 577 -36.48 17.13 -11.91
CA GLY A 577 -37.60 17.98 -11.56
C GLY A 577 -37.92 18.02 -10.08
N ASP A 578 -37.12 17.38 -9.23
CA ASP A 578 -37.16 17.59 -7.78
C ASP A 578 -36.97 19.08 -7.44
N GLU A 579 -37.68 19.55 -6.40
CA GLU A 579 -37.69 20.96 -6.02
C GLU A 579 -36.86 21.24 -4.76
N PRO A 580 -36.24 22.42 -4.66
CA PRO A 580 -35.58 22.87 -3.44
C PRO A 580 -36.60 23.27 -2.35
N ILE A 581 -36.57 22.59 -1.20
CA ILE A 581 -37.36 22.93 0.00
C ILE A 581 -36.48 23.36 1.17
N ASP A 582 -37.03 24.16 2.08
CA ASP A 582 -36.31 24.65 3.25
C ASP A 582 -35.88 23.51 4.21
N PRO A 583 -34.78 23.71 4.97
CA PRO A 583 -33.94 24.91 5.01
C PRO A 583 -33.00 25.05 3.80
N VAL A 584 -32.57 26.30 3.55
CA VAL A 584 -31.60 26.67 2.49
C VAL A 584 -30.23 26.01 2.68
N ALA A 585 -29.77 25.80 3.91
CA ALA A 585 -28.57 25.03 4.23
C ALA A 585 -28.94 23.56 4.46
N GLY A 586 -29.51 22.94 3.44
CA GLY A 586 -30.03 21.59 3.47
C GLY A 586 -29.06 20.60 2.82
N TYR A 587 -29.64 19.59 2.17
CA TYR A 587 -28.92 18.47 1.57
C TYR A 587 -28.00 18.87 0.40
N GLY A 588 -28.41 19.86 -0.41
CA GLY A 588 -27.64 20.35 -1.55
C GLY A 588 -27.76 19.47 -2.80
N SER A 589 -27.98 20.11 -3.94
CA SER A 589 -28.07 19.50 -5.28
C SER A 589 -27.17 20.26 -6.25
N MET A 590 -26.34 19.53 -7.00
CA MET A 590 -25.68 20.01 -8.21
C MET A 590 -25.78 18.94 -9.28
N GLN A 591 -26.84 19.02 -10.07
CA GLN A 591 -27.13 18.01 -11.09
C GLN A 591 -27.45 18.66 -12.44
N ILE A 592 -27.03 17.97 -13.50
CA ILE A 592 -27.40 18.30 -14.88
C ILE A 592 -28.13 17.11 -15.46
N HIS A 593 -29.27 17.36 -16.08
CA HIS A 593 -30.11 16.31 -16.62
C HIS A 593 -30.35 16.48 -18.12
N ASN A 594 -30.44 15.37 -18.83
CA ASN A 594 -31.03 15.28 -20.17
C ASN A 594 -32.51 14.90 -20.03
N THR A 595 -33.39 15.88 -20.22
CA THR A 595 -34.83 15.74 -19.96
C THR A 595 -35.52 14.83 -20.97
N ALA A 596 -35.09 14.85 -22.23
CA ALA A 596 -35.66 14.01 -23.28
C ALA A 596 -35.37 12.52 -23.03
N ALA A 597 -34.15 12.20 -22.59
CA ALA A 597 -33.73 10.84 -22.25
C ALA A 597 -34.18 10.40 -20.84
N LYS A 598 -34.69 11.33 -20.02
CA LYS A 598 -34.93 11.13 -18.59
C LYS A 598 -33.69 10.62 -17.86
N GLN A 599 -32.54 11.26 -18.12
CA GLN A 599 -31.27 10.85 -17.56
C GLN A 599 -30.60 11.97 -16.79
N THR A 600 -30.04 11.63 -15.65
CA THR A 600 -29.00 12.44 -15.01
C THR A 600 -27.71 12.30 -15.81
N VAL A 601 -27.14 13.43 -16.24
CA VAL A 601 -25.82 13.45 -16.89
C VAL A 601 -24.75 13.27 -15.83
N PHE A 602 -24.79 14.10 -14.79
CA PHE A 602 -24.02 13.89 -13.57
C PHE A 602 -24.75 14.46 -12.34
N ALA A 603 -24.36 13.98 -11.16
CA ALA A 603 -24.83 14.47 -9.87
C ALA A 603 -23.68 14.61 -8.88
N ILE A 604 -23.69 15.71 -8.12
CA ILE A 604 -22.86 15.97 -6.96
C ILE A 604 -23.78 16.54 -5.87
N ASN A 605 -24.21 15.69 -4.94
CA ASN A 605 -25.13 16.09 -3.87
C ASN A 605 -24.46 15.91 -2.50
N ARG A 606 -24.99 16.58 -1.47
CA ARG A 606 -24.53 16.40 -0.08
C ARG A 606 -23.03 16.58 0.17
N TRP A 607 -22.47 17.63 -0.42
CA TRP A 607 -21.05 17.95 -0.29
C TRP A 607 -20.58 18.17 1.16
N ASP A 608 -21.47 18.55 2.07
CA ASP A 608 -21.16 18.70 3.50
C ASP A 608 -20.82 17.35 4.19
N SER A 609 -21.17 16.23 3.57
CA SER A 609 -20.86 14.88 4.06
C SER A 609 -19.47 14.37 3.64
N GLY A 610 -18.68 15.19 2.94
CA GLY A 610 -17.31 14.91 2.52
C GLY A 610 -17.16 13.60 1.74
N PRO A 611 -16.40 12.61 2.23
CA PRO A 611 -16.18 11.35 1.52
C PRO A 611 -17.47 10.54 1.30
N ASN A 612 -18.58 10.89 1.96
CA ASN A 612 -19.88 10.25 1.77
C ASN A 612 -20.86 11.10 0.96
N ALA A 613 -20.37 12.07 0.18
CA ALA A 613 -21.19 12.80 -0.80
C ALA A 613 -21.80 11.84 -1.83
N ASP A 614 -22.88 12.27 -2.48
CA ASP A 614 -23.55 11.51 -3.53
C ASP A 614 -22.95 11.90 -4.89
N LEU A 615 -22.26 10.97 -5.55
CA LEU A 615 -21.55 11.22 -6.81
C LEU A 615 -21.99 10.22 -7.88
N GLY A 616 -22.28 10.70 -9.08
CA GLY A 616 -22.66 9.79 -10.16
C GLY A 616 -22.68 10.40 -11.55
N ILE A 617 -22.61 9.51 -12.54
CA ILE A 617 -22.72 9.81 -13.97
C ILE A 617 -23.76 8.85 -14.55
N GLY A 618 -24.71 9.36 -15.33
CA GLY A 618 -25.86 8.57 -15.77
C GLY A 618 -26.90 8.37 -14.66
N ASN A 619 -27.91 7.52 -14.93
CA ASN A 619 -28.90 7.16 -13.91
C ASN A 619 -28.32 6.12 -12.95
N SER A 620 -28.59 6.29 -11.65
CA SER A 620 -28.27 5.28 -10.66
C SER A 620 -29.12 4.02 -10.83
N SER A 621 -28.48 2.87 -10.59
CA SER A 621 -29.13 1.57 -10.46
C SER A 621 -29.14 1.06 -9.01
N SER A 622 -28.68 1.86 -8.03
CA SER A 622 -28.48 1.42 -6.64
C SER A 622 -29.77 1.43 -5.82
N ASP A 623 -30.68 2.37 -6.08
CA ASP A 623 -32.01 2.45 -5.46
C ASP A 623 -33.06 2.73 -6.54
N ALA A 624 -34.11 1.92 -6.58
CA ALA A 624 -35.23 2.13 -7.51
C ALA A 624 -35.96 3.47 -7.30
N ARG A 625 -35.78 4.10 -6.13
CA ARG A 625 -36.33 5.42 -5.80
C ARG A 625 -35.38 6.58 -6.04
N SER A 626 -34.09 6.37 -6.31
CA SER A 626 -33.17 7.47 -6.66
C SER A 626 -32.49 7.16 -7.98
N ARG A 627 -32.92 7.88 -9.01
CA ARG A 627 -32.34 7.79 -10.35
C ARG A 627 -31.20 8.79 -10.54
N ASP A 628 -31.23 9.88 -9.78
CA ASP A 628 -30.32 11.02 -9.82
C ASP A 628 -29.17 10.96 -8.80
N TRP A 629 -28.99 9.80 -8.15
CA TRP A 629 -28.00 9.53 -7.10
C TRP A 629 -28.27 10.17 -5.73
N THR A 630 -29.35 10.92 -5.56
CA THR A 630 -29.75 11.48 -4.26
C THR A 630 -29.91 10.39 -3.19
N PHE A 631 -29.26 10.57 -2.04
CA PHE A 631 -29.19 9.61 -0.92
C PHE A 631 -28.35 8.34 -1.16
N SER A 632 -27.44 8.36 -2.13
CA SER A 632 -26.59 7.20 -2.43
C SER A 632 -25.40 7.00 -1.48
N SER A 633 -24.89 8.06 -0.86
CA SER A 633 -23.76 8.06 0.08
C SER A 633 -22.53 7.32 -0.45
N ASN A 634 -22.26 7.44 -1.75
CA ASN A 634 -21.34 6.57 -2.49
C ASN A 634 -19.99 7.21 -2.83
N GLY A 635 -19.71 8.44 -2.39
CA GLY A 635 -18.44 9.13 -2.68
C GLY A 635 -17.19 8.32 -2.31
N SER A 636 -17.26 7.51 -1.25
CA SER A 636 -16.17 6.68 -0.74
C SER A 636 -15.92 5.43 -1.60
N HIS A 637 -16.82 5.13 -2.54
CA HIS A 637 -16.66 4.03 -3.51
C HIS A 637 -15.74 4.42 -4.68
N TYR A 638 -15.36 5.69 -4.78
CA TYR A 638 -14.45 6.18 -5.81
C TYR A 638 -13.04 6.35 -5.23
N GLU A 639 -12.06 5.83 -5.96
CA GLU A 639 -10.64 5.96 -5.66
C GLU A 639 -10.21 7.43 -5.82
N SER A 640 -10.62 8.04 -6.93
CA SER A 640 -10.44 9.46 -7.24
C SER A 640 -11.72 10.01 -7.87
N ALA A 641 -12.10 11.23 -7.52
CA ALA A 641 -13.24 11.91 -8.11
C ALA A 641 -12.87 13.38 -8.36
N ARG A 642 -13.06 13.88 -9.57
CA ARG A 642 -12.63 15.23 -9.98
C ARG A 642 -13.72 15.94 -10.74
N LEU A 643 -13.82 17.26 -10.51
CA LEU A 643 -14.67 18.17 -11.27
C LEU A 643 -13.81 19.31 -11.83
N ARG A 644 -13.95 19.55 -13.14
CA ARG A 644 -13.41 20.72 -13.83
C ARG A 644 -14.56 21.53 -14.43
N ILE A 645 -14.55 22.83 -14.18
CA ILE A 645 -15.56 23.77 -14.68
C ILE A 645 -14.85 24.80 -15.55
N VAL A 646 -15.32 24.90 -16.79
CA VAL A 646 -14.65 25.69 -17.83
C VAL A 646 -15.65 26.60 -18.52
N ILE A 647 -15.19 27.72 -19.09
CA ILE A 647 -16.02 28.66 -19.86
C ILE A 647 -15.40 28.96 -21.21
N ARG A 648 -16.24 29.21 -22.23
CA ARG A 648 -15.76 29.70 -23.53
C ARG A 648 -16.02 31.19 -23.64
N LYS A 649 -14.96 31.99 -23.74
CA LYS A 649 -15.09 33.44 -23.94
C LYS A 649 -15.71 33.73 -25.31
N VAL A 650 -16.53 34.78 -25.36
CA VAL A 650 -16.99 35.31 -26.65
C VAL A 650 -15.76 35.77 -27.43
N ALA A 651 -15.59 35.31 -28.66
CA ALA A 651 -14.52 35.78 -29.52
C ALA A 651 -14.72 37.29 -29.77
N ASN A 652 -13.70 38.09 -29.47
CA ASN A 652 -13.71 39.54 -29.73
C ASN A 652 -13.78 39.86 -31.22
#